data_AF-A0A226CUL6-F1
#
_entry.id   AF-A0A226CUL6-F1
#
_cell.length_a   1.000
_cell.length_b   1.000
_cell.length_c   1.000
_cell.angle_alpha   90.00
_cell.angle_beta   90.00
_cell.angle_gamma   90.00
#
_symmetry.space_group_name_H-M   'P 1'
#
loop_
_entity.id
_entity.type
_entity.pdbx_description
1 polymer ?
#
loop_
_entity_poly.entity_id
_entity_poly.type
_entity_poly.pdbx_seq_one_letter_code
_entity_poly.pdbx_strand_id
1 'polypeptide(L)'
;MTARHVFLTLFIALHEVKGDQTLSEAHLSYLLQNMTYCDLQILHDGLDIPILNIPVKVVWMPAYLDTELRNISYPAINVLMSRTAQYKFSFLLPELQARFSYNSLRTFKRTIATWIQISVSYHTYYAVKKIGKRYLLGENIFVILINMEINHVLKVKLDQFVLPYLHNRYVFIYLNVVEGGKNLEICGIPQSTGYVVSWSECREIIDWRERMSTIDSWQDKWCTAKQLGYKWLNDDLASASNPFDRNEIYTIKDLANIVFLRRNITIVYDNTIGCGLDDPQFHFNYKLGLSELTQTRDRIPDITIITKSTGYQYLTCYKEQYINFEMYIAPFEPNLWLTLLITLLLMITLTLVYHHYADKTSFSGWLFILATMFEETGHVPNAVSKLTPFRLTFGPWCLMSVVVTNCYNGLMISDLNAPLPTFKPKTYEDLLCDRVSQNTTDQLIAGMDPTYGSKEYKDTWDLLSWYLSGLVNGQVSESNYTYKREDCFSIYSVPTEKGLNEISRIERIPDFLHALFYRVIMHDVAVWESFFLKKQFNLALNLLLPKHSHYAVNFSYSDKPPNRTFQQDIEREVVKCGRSVFVAYSDVLEAEYTFLSKNYPWHKFHKGKEIFDIASYGVTFRLAGISKIPGDFKFIYEAGIYSRVEEELALRQNLKRKAVTQR
;
A
#
# COMPACT_ATOMS: atom_id res chain seq x y z
N MET A 1 9.04 12.71 6.63
CA MET A 1 9.48 13.40 7.86
C MET A 1 9.09 12.54 9.05
N THR A 2 9.95 11.61 9.46
CA THR A 2 9.78 10.80 10.66
C THR A 2 10.95 11.09 11.58
N ALA A 3 10.92 12.26 12.22
CA ALA A 3 11.82 12.53 13.32
C ALA A 3 11.43 11.58 14.46
N ARG A 4 12.26 10.55 14.70
CA ARG A 4 12.09 9.66 15.85
C ARG A 4 12.43 10.44 17.10
N HIS A 5 11.43 11.02 17.73
CA HIS A 5 11.58 11.68 19.02
C HIS A 5 11.66 10.60 20.09
N VAL A 6 12.79 10.48 20.76
CA VAL A 6 12.86 9.67 21.99
C VAL A 6 12.51 10.60 23.15
N PHE A 7 11.50 10.22 23.93
CA PHE A 7 11.07 10.98 25.10
C PHE A 7 11.59 10.29 26.35
N LEU A 8 12.56 10.89 27.03
CA LEU A 8 12.95 10.44 28.37
C LEU A 8 12.18 11.26 29.40
N THR A 9 11.23 10.65 30.11
CA THR A 9 10.58 11.26 31.26
C THR A 9 11.25 10.75 32.54
N LEU A 10 12.02 11.60 33.21
CA LEU A 10 12.66 11.29 34.48
C LEU A 10 11.76 11.76 35.63
N PHE A 11 11.39 10.84 36.50
CA PHE A 11 10.73 11.13 37.76
C PHE A 11 11.76 10.95 38.87
N ILE A 12 12.05 12.02 39.61
CA ILE A 12 12.94 11.96 40.76
C ILE A 12 12.06 12.06 42.01
N ALA A 13 11.89 10.94 42.71
CA ALA A 13 11.29 10.94 44.05
C ALA A 13 12.38 11.40 45.04
N LEU A 14 12.43 12.69 45.34
CA LEU A 14 13.39 13.23 46.31
C LEU A 14 12.83 13.06 47.70
N HIS A 15 13.55 12.39 48.61
CA HIS A 15 13.30 12.46 50.05
C HIS A 15 14.12 13.58 50.67
N GLU A 16 13.49 14.30 51.60
CA GLU A 16 14.12 15.23 52.52
C GLU A 16 15.26 14.53 53.27
N VAL A 17 16.50 14.75 52.83
CA VAL A 17 17.63 14.57 53.74
C VAL A 17 17.38 15.59 54.84
N LYS A 18 17.12 15.15 56.07
CA LYS A 18 16.89 16.05 57.22
C LYS A 18 18.04 17.06 57.29
N GLY A 19 17.79 18.27 56.80
CA GLY A 19 18.73 19.38 56.69
C GLY A 19 18.77 19.98 55.29
N ASP A 20 17.99 21.04 55.05
CA ASP A 20 18.03 22.15 54.05
C ASP A 20 18.70 22.00 52.67
N GLN A 21 19.19 20.83 52.28
CA GLN A 21 19.70 20.58 50.95
C GLN A 21 18.50 20.25 50.07
N THR A 22 17.89 21.31 49.54
CA THR A 22 17.14 21.29 48.29
C THR A 22 17.88 20.44 47.26
N LEU A 23 17.18 19.86 46.27
CA LEU A 23 17.83 19.20 45.13
C LEU A 23 18.92 20.14 44.61
N SER A 24 20.18 19.85 44.97
CA SER A 24 21.20 20.88 44.80
C SER A 24 21.26 21.19 43.31
N GLU A 25 21.33 22.48 42.98
CA GLU A 25 21.53 22.94 41.61
C GLU A 25 22.64 22.14 40.91
N ALA A 26 23.63 21.67 41.67
CA ALA A 26 24.68 20.76 41.21
C ALA A 26 24.19 19.40 40.71
N HIS A 27 23.20 18.75 41.34
CA HIS A 27 22.67 17.46 40.88
C HIS A 27 21.89 17.58 39.58
N LEU A 28 21.02 18.60 39.47
CA LEU A 28 20.29 18.85 38.23
C LEU A 28 21.26 19.27 37.12
N SER A 29 22.21 20.15 37.42
CA SER A 29 23.24 20.57 36.47
C SER A 29 24.11 19.40 35.99
N TYR A 30 24.42 18.44 36.87
CA TYR A 30 25.15 17.23 36.51
C TYR A 30 24.35 16.31 35.58
N LEU A 31 23.05 16.10 35.85
CA LEU A 31 22.17 15.32 34.98
C LEU A 31 21.98 15.98 33.61
N LEU A 32 22.01 17.31 33.56
CA LEU A 32 21.88 18.09 32.34
C LEU A 32 23.22 18.34 31.63
N GLN A 33 24.34 17.94 32.24
CA GLN A 33 25.67 18.14 31.67
C GLN A 33 25.78 17.39 30.33
N ASN A 34 26.31 18.08 29.31
CA ASN A 34 26.45 17.59 27.93
C ASN A 34 25.15 17.42 27.12
N MET A 35 23.99 17.89 27.60
CA MET A 35 22.77 17.91 26.80
C MET A 35 22.69 19.16 25.91
N THR A 36 23.30 19.11 24.72
CA THR A 36 23.35 20.27 23.79
C THR A 36 22.28 20.23 22.68
N TYR A 37 21.62 19.09 22.45
CA TYR A 37 20.69 18.88 21.31
C TYR A 37 19.31 18.36 21.70
N CYS A 38 18.89 18.65 22.93
CA CYS A 38 17.66 18.12 23.50
C CYS A 38 16.71 19.25 23.88
N ASP A 39 15.40 19.06 23.69
CA ASP A 39 14.41 19.94 24.29
C ASP A 39 14.11 19.45 25.71
N LEU A 40 14.25 20.35 26.69
CA LEU A 40 14.01 20.05 28.08
C LEU A 40 12.63 20.56 28.50
N GLN A 41 11.86 19.71 29.16
CA GLN A 41 10.61 20.05 29.81
C GLN A 41 10.74 19.76 31.31
N ILE A 42 10.28 20.65 32.17
CA ILE A 42 10.23 20.42 33.63
C ILE A 42 8.79 20.65 34.07
N LEU A 43 8.20 19.64 34.72
CA LEU A 43 6.86 19.68 35.30
C LEU A 43 7.03 19.68 36.81
N HIS A 44 6.48 20.69 37.48
CA HIS A 44 6.61 20.88 38.94
C HIS A 44 5.33 21.46 39.54
N ASP A 45 5.19 21.41 40.85
CA ASP A 45 4.02 21.89 41.62
C ASP A 45 4.34 22.90 42.72
N GLY A 46 5.56 23.41 42.77
CA GLY A 46 5.95 24.45 43.73
C GLY A 46 7.46 24.64 43.90
N LEU A 47 8.26 23.70 43.38
CA LEU A 47 9.73 23.80 43.42
C LEU A 47 10.27 24.98 42.61
N ASP A 48 11.23 25.70 43.20
CA ASP A 48 12.03 26.70 42.51
C ASP A 48 13.00 26.01 41.55
N ILE A 49 12.90 26.33 40.26
CA ILE A 49 13.74 25.76 39.21
C ILE A 49 14.89 26.73 38.93
N PRO A 50 16.16 26.29 39.01
CA PRO A 50 17.29 27.14 38.73
C PRO A 50 17.29 27.60 37.26
N ILE A 51 17.93 28.73 36.99
CA ILE A 51 18.06 29.25 35.62
C ILE A 51 19.00 28.34 34.84
N LEU A 52 18.46 27.58 33.90
CA LEU A 52 19.21 26.66 33.05
C LEU A 52 19.58 27.32 31.72
N ASN A 53 20.83 27.19 31.28
CA ASN A 53 21.34 27.75 30.01
C ASN A 53 20.95 26.93 28.76
N ILE A 54 19.88 26.15 28.84
CA ILE A 54 19.33 25.35 27.74
C ILE A 54 17.86 25.73 27.54
N PRO A 55 17.30 25.58 26.31
CA PRO A 55 15.87 25.84 26.10
C PRO A 55 15.01 24.91 26.98
N VAL A 56 14.42 25.46 28.04
CA VAL A 56 13.58 24.74 29.00
C VAL A 56 12.15 25.23 28.92
N LYS A 57 11.22 24.27 28.82
CA LYS A 57 9.80 24.50 29.02
C LYS A 57 9.41 24.09 30.44
N VAL A 58 9.14 25.08 31.29
CA VAL A 58 8.64 24.85 32.64
C VAL A 58 7.10 24.82 32.62
N VAL A 59 6.49 23.81 33.23
CA VAL A 59 5.04 23.64 33.33
C VAL A 59 4.66 23.49 34.81
N TRP A 60 3.90 24.45 35.31
CA TRP A 60 3.32 24.41 36.65
C TRP A 60 2.05 23.56 36.65
N MET A 61 2.11 22.41 37.31
CA MET A 61 1.11 21.35 37.22
C MET A 61 -0.20 21.54 38.01
N PRO A 62 -0.23 22.24 39.16
CA PRO A 62 -1.46 22.44 39.92
C PRO A 62 -2.61 23.05 39.11
N ALA A 63 -2.30 23.87 38.10
CA ALA A 63 -3.29 24.41 37.14
C ALA A 63 -4.09 23.34 36.36
N TYR A 64 -3.63 22.09 36.34
CA TYR A 64 -4.19 21.01 35.52
C TYR A 64 -4.78 19.85 36.35
N LEU A 65 -4.71 19.89 37.68
CA LEU A 65 -5.11 18.77 38.55
C LEU A 65 -6.61 18.73 38.89
N ASP A 66 -7.29 19.88 38.95
CA ASP A 66 -8.70 19.97 39.39
C ASP A 66 -9.74 20.01 38.26
N THR A 67 -9.31 20.12 37.02
CA THR A 67 -10.20 20.34 35.86
C THR A 67 -10.41 19.07 35.05
N GLU A 68 -11.66 18.74 34.71
CA GLU A 68 -11.97 17.67 33.77
C GLU A 68 -11.23 17.90 32.43
N LEU A 69 -10.38 16.95 32.04
CA LEU A 69 -9.35 17.04 30.99
C LEU A 69 -9.84 17.46 29.58
N ARG A 70 -11.15 17.62 29.36
CA ARG A 70 -11.74 17.75 28.01
C ARG A 70 -11.63 19.15 27.39
N ASN A 71 -11.52 20.22 28.18
CA ASN A 71 -11.59 21.60 27.66
C ASN A 71 -10.33 22.46 27.89
N ILE A 72 -9.24 21.88 28.40
CA ILE A 72 -8.04 22.65 28.73
C ILE A 72 -7.12 22.73 27.53
N SER A 73 -6.68 23.93 27.17
CA SER A 73 -5.55 24.09 26.26
C SER A 73 -4.26 23.80 27.03
N TYR A 74 -3.70 22.61 26.84
CA TYR A 74 -2.40 22.27 27.41
C TYR A 74 -1.31 23.20 26.86
N PRO A 75 -0.28 23.49 27.66
CA PRO A 75 0.89 24.21 27.19
C PRO A 75 1.59 23.25 26.24
N ALA A 76 1.41 23.44 24.93
CA ALA A 76 1.91 22.56 23.89
C ALA A 76 2.63 23.38 22.82
N ILE A 77 3.65 22.80 22.21
CA ILE A 77 4.45 23.43 21.17
C ILE A 77 3.85 23.06 19.81
N ASN A 78 3.66 24.05 18.94
CA ASN A 78 3.24 23.80 17.57
C ASN A 78 4.43 23.23 16.78
N VAL A 79 4.33 21.99 16.33
CA VAL A 79 5.45 21.27 15.67
C VAL A 79 5.82 21.93 14.33
N LEU A 80 4.87 22.62 13.70
CA LEU A 80 5.12 23.35 12.44
C LEU A 80 5.79 24.71 12.66
N MET A 81 5.85 25.21 13.91
CA MET A 81 6.41 26.52 14.27
C MET A 81 7.62 26.41 15.20
N SER A 82 8.12 25.19 15.44
CA SER A 82 9.23 24.93 16.36
C SER A 82 10.30 24.10 15.68
N ARG A 83 11.53 24.15 16.23
CA ARG A 83 12.58 23.21 15.85
C ARG A 83 12.19 21.80 16.29
N THR A 84 12.47 20.80 15.47
CA THR A 84 12.28 19.40 15.87
C THR A 84 13.55 18.91 16.55
N ALA A 85 13.61 18.93 17.89
CA ALA A 85 14.71 18.29 18.60
C ALA A 85 14.64 16.76 18.41
N GLN A 86 15.79 16.14 18.20
CA GLN A 86 15.89 14.69 18.02
C GLN A 86 15.55 13.94 19.32
N TYR A 87 15.85 14.54 20.46
CA TYR A 87 15.62 13.99 21.79
C TYR A 87 14.85 15.00 22.64
N LYS A 88 13.94 14.48 23.45
CA LYS A 88 13.21 15.27 24.42
C LYS A 88 13.31 14.66 25.81
N PHE A 89 13.58 15.51 26.80
CA PHE A 89 13.67 15.13 28.20
C PHE A 89 12.57 15.84 28.97
N SER A 90 11.83 15.11 29.81
CA SER A 90 10.81 15.67 30.68
C SER A 90 11.14 15.30 32.13
N PHE A 91 11.40 16.27 33.00
CA PHE A 91 11.57 16.02 34.43
C PHE A 91 10.24 16.23 35.13
N LEU A 92 9.83 15.25 35.93
CA LEU A 92 8.66 15.34 36.81
C LEU A 92 9.18 15.52 38.23
N LEU A 93 9.01 16.74 38.77
CA LEU A 93 9.50 17.14 40.08
C LEU A 93 8.31 17.51 40.98
N PRO A 94 7.58 16.53 41.53
CA PRO A 94 6.52 16.81 42.48
C PRO A 94 7.06 17.07 43.90
N GLU A 95 6.59 18.12 44.53
CA GLU A 95 6.74 18.51 45.94
C GLU A 95 5.77 17.73 46.86
N LEU A 96 5.12 16.69 46.34
CA LEU A 96 4.04 15.91 46.96
C LEU A 96 4.38 15.21 48.29
N GLN A 97 5.57 15.43 48.86
CA GLN A 97 6.02 14.74 50.07
C GLN A 97 5.34 15.14 51.38
N ALA A 98 4.74 16.32 51.49
CA ALA A 98 4.29 16.79 52.80
C ALA A 98 3.11 16.00 53.43
N ARG A 99 2.39 15.13 52.71
CA ARG A 99 1.11 14.55 53.22
C ARG A 99 0.76 13.13 52.74
N PHE A 100 1.67 12.16 52.83
CA PHE A 100 1.32 10.77 52.48
C PHE A 100 0.49 10.01 53.54
N SER A 101 -0.81 10.33 53.67
CA SER A 101 -1.82 9.47 54.36
C SER A 101 -2.27 8.32 53.44
N TYR A 102 -2.88 7.22 53.91
CA TYR A 102 -3.36 6.13 53.02
C TYR A 102 -4.29 6.64 51.89
N ASN A 103 -5.15 7.64 52.16
CA ASN A 103 -5.98 8.30 51.13
C ASN A 103 -5.16 9.09 50.09
N SER A 104 -3.93 9.48 50.41
CA SER A 104 -3.03 10.17 49.49
C SER A 104 -2.50 9.27 48.38
N LEU A 105 -2.44 7.94 48.57
CA LEU A 105 -1.82 7.06 47.59
C LEU A 105 -2.62 7.02 46.28
N ARG A 106 -3.96 7.02 46.37
CA ARG A 106 -4.85 7.09 45.20
C ARG A 106 -4.69 8.42 44.47
N THR A 107 -4.63 9.51 45.22
CA THR A 107 -4.42 10.86 44.67
C THR A 107 -3.05 10.95 43.99
N PHE A 108 -1.99 10.48 44.64
CA PHE A 108 -0.65 10.42 44.09
C PHE A 108 -0.57 9.63 42.78
N LYS A 109 -1.16 8.42 42.75
CA LYS A 109 -1.25 7.60 41.54
C LYS A 109 -1.90 8.36 40.39
N ARG A 110 -3.05 8.97 40.64
CA ARG A 110 -3.78 9.76 39.65
C ARG A 110 -2.97 10.99 39.21
N THR A 111 -2.31 11.67 40.14
CA THR A 111 -1.50 12.85 39.86
C THR A 111 -0.32 12.51 38.98
N ILE A 112 0.50 11.52 39.34
CA ILE A 112 1.64 11.10 38.51
C ILE A 112 1.17 10.60 37.15
N ALA A 113 0.12 9.78 37.09
CA ALA A 113 -0.41 9.32 35.81
C ALA A 113 -0.83 10.50 34.92
N THR A 114 -1.47 11.52 35.49
CA THR A 114 -1.85 12.75 34.78
C THR A 114 -0.61 13.53 34.32
N TRP A 115 0.44 13.62 35.15
CA TRP A 115 1.68 14.32 34.81
C TRP A 115 2.43 13.63 33.67
N ILE A 116 2.57 12.31 33.76
CA ILE A 116 3.15 11.49 32.70
C ILE A 116 2.33 11.69 31.41
N GLN A 117 0.99 11.59 31.48
CA GLN A 117 0.11 11.80 30.33
C GLN A 117 0.26 13.19 29.71
N ILE A 118 0.36 14.25 30.51
CA ILE A 118 0.57 15.61 30.01
C ILE A 118 1.95 15.77 29.37
N SER A 119 3.00 15.24 30.02
CA SER A 119 4.38 15.31 29.51
C SER A 119 4.56 14.61 28.16
N VAL A 120 3.83 13.50 27.97
CA VAL A 120 3.94 12.59 26.82
C VAL A 120 2.95 12.94 25.71
N SER A 121 1.67 13.08 26.05
CA SER A 121 0.58 13.15 25.07
C SER A 121 0.19 14.57 24.71
N TYR A 122 0.47 15.55 25.56
CA TYR A 122 -0.01 16.92 25.40
C TYR A 122 1.13 17.95 25.28
N HIS A 123 2.32 17.51 24.89
CA HIS A 123 3.46 18.39 24.75
C HIS A 123 3.54 19.09 23.38
N THR A 124 3.18 18.40 22.31
CA THR A 124 3.32 18.88 20.92
C THR A 124 2.00 18.75 20.19
N TYR A 125 1.70 19.69 19.30
CA TYR A 125 0.50 19.65 18.48
C TYR A 125 0.73 20.23 17.09
N TYR A 126 -0.18 19.92 16.17
CA TYR A 126 -0.34 20.67 14.92
C TYR A 126 -1.79 21.14 14.79
N ALA A 127 -1.99 22.30 14.18
CA ALA A 127 -3.33 22.87 14.00
C ALA A 127 -3.93 22.37 12.68
N VAL A 128 -5.16 21.83 12.74
CA VAL A 128 -5.96 21.48 11.57
C VAL A 128 -7.11 22.46 11.47
N LYS A 129 -7.23 23.18 10.35
CA LYS A 129 -8.15 24.32 10.15
C LYS A 129 -9.61 24.08 10.60
N LYS A 130 -10.10 22.84 10.60
CA LYS A 130 -11.48 22.47 11.00
C LYS A 130 -11.58 21.67 12.30
N ILE A 131 -10.53 21.00 12.74
CA ILE A 131 -10.56 20.02 13.85
C ILE A 131 -9.91 20.59 15.13
N GLY A 132 -9.21 21.73 15.01
CA GLY A 132 -8.48 22.33 16.12
C GLY A 132 -7.08 21.73 16.29
N LYS A 133 -6.56 21.73 17.52
CA LYS A 133 -5.24 21.18 17.84
C LYS A 133 -5.29 19.65 17.85
N ARG A 134 -4.50 19.01 17.01
CA ARG A 134 -4.20 17.58 17.12
C ARG A 134 -2.87 17.41 17.81
N TYR A 135 -2.92 16.85 19.01
CA TYR A 135 -1.71 16.56 19.76
C TYR A 135 -1.00 15.34 19.18
N LEU A 136 0.32 15.45 19.05
CA LEU A 136 1.17 14.35 18.63
C LEU A 136 1.61 13.58 19.87
N LEU A 137 1.31 12.29 19.90
CA LEU A 137 1.86 11.37 20.89
C LEU A 137 3.33 11.12 20.58
N GLY A 138 4.17 11.16 21.61
CA GLY A 138 5.56 10.74 21.48
C GLY A 138 5.68 9.30 20.96
N GLU A 139 6.75 9.03 20.22
CA GLU A 139 7.21 7.68 19.92
C GLU A 139 8.28 7.31 20.96
N ASN A 140 8.43 6.03 21.32
CA ASN A 140 9.51 5.54 22.20
C ASN A 140 9.75 6.40 23.45
N ILE A 141 8.77 6.40 24.34
CA ILE A 141 8.85 7.04 25.65
C ILE A 141 9.63 6.13 26.61
N PHE A 142 10.38 6.71 27.51
CA PHE A 142 11.03 6.02 28.61
C PHE A 142 10.64 6.77 29.87
N VAL A 143 9.87 6.14 30.73
CA VAL A 143 9.52 6.73 32.02
C VAL A 143 10.46 6.11 33.05
N ILE A 144 11.46 6.86 33.47
CA ILE A 144 12.41 6.41 34.49
C ILE A 144 12.01 6.98 35.83
N LEU A 145 11.65 6.13 36.78
CA LEU A 145 11.46 6.49 38.18
C LEU A 145 12.74 6.19 38.93
N ILE A 146 13.44 7.24 39.35
CA ILE A 146 14.59 7.11 40.24
C ILE A 146 14.08 7.19 41.67
N ASN A 147 14.28 6.10 42.42
CA ASN A 147 14.09 6.09 43.86
C ASN A 147 15.46 6.05 44.55
N MET A 148 15.68 7.00 45.45
CA MET A 148 16.90 7.11 46.23
C MET A 148 16.77 6.44 47.61
N GLU A 149 15.59 5.92 47.96
CA GLU A 149 15.33 5.27 49.26
C GLU A 149 15.34 3.74 49.16
N ILE A 150 16.06 3.08 50.08
CA ILE A 150 16.23 1.62 50.19
C ILE A 150 14.91 0.88 50.57
N ASN A 151 13.78 1.57 50.58
CA ASN A 151 12.56 1.06 51.21
C ASN A 151 11.73 0.17 50.26
N HIS A 152 11.72 -1.14 50.53
CA HIS A 152 10.88 -2.14 49.86
C HIS A 152 9.38 -1.76 49.79
N VAL A 153 8.92 -0.85 50.65
CA VAL A 153 7.54 -0.33 50.69
C VAL A 153 7.14 0.38 49.39
N LEU A 154 8.05 1.04 48.67
CA LEU A 154 7.70 1.73 47.43
C LEU A 154 7.38 0.74 46.30
N LYS A 155 8.08 -0.40 46.22
CA LYS A 155 7.85 -1.46 45.23
C LYS A 155 6.42 -2.01 45.33
N VAL A 156 6.00 -2.39 46.54
CA VAL A 156 4.63 -2.88 46.82
C VAL A 156 3.55 -1.84 46.47
N LYS A 157 3.85 -0.54 46.66
CA LYS A 157 2.93 0.55 46.32
C LYS A 157 2.84 0.78 44.80
N LEU A 158 3.91 0.52 44.07
CA LEU A 158 3.99 0.65 42.61
C LEU A 158 3.35 -0.54 41.87
N ASP A 159 3.29 -1.73 42.47
CA ASP A 159 2.57 -2.89 41.89
C ASP A 159 1.08 -2.62 41.62
N GLN A 160 0.52 -1.66 42.34
CA GLN A 160 -0.87 -1.21 42.17
C GLN A 160 -0.98 0.11 41.39
N PHE A 161 0.11 0.58 40.78
CA PHE A 161 0.14 1.83 40.03
C PHE A 161 -0.44 1.57 38.63
N VAL A 162 -1.63 2.12 38.38
CA VAL A 162 -2.22 2.10 37.03
C VAL A 162 -1.50 3.18 36.23
N LEU A 163 -0.60 2.76 35.37
CA LEU A 163 0.06 3.66 34.44
C LEU A 163 -1.00 4.30 33.53
N PRO A 164 -0.84 5.59 33.18
CA PRO A 164 -1.73 6.22 32.24
C PRO A 164 -1.73 5.42 30.95
N TYR A 165 -2.86 5.43 30.25
CA TYR A 165 -3.03 4.74 28.99
C TYR A 165 -2.22 5.43 27.89
N LEU A 166 -0.89 5.29 27.93
CA LEU A 166 0.06 5.89 26.99
C LEU A 166 0.22 5.03 25.74
N HIS A 167 -0.83 4.30 25.38
CA HIS A 167 -0.87 3.43 24.21
C HIS A 167 0.42 2.64 24.06
N ASN A 168 0.92 1.97 25.10
CA ASN A 168 2.05 1.03 24.97
C ASN A 168 3.26 1.62 24.24
N ARG A 169 3.75 2.79 24.65
CA ARG A 169 4.96 3.38 24.06
C ARG A 169 6.04 3.68 25.06
N TYR A 170 5.90 3.20 26.29
CA TYR A 170 6.84 3.49 27.35
C TYR A 170 7.43 2.24 27.96
N VAL A 171 8.71 2.33 28.29
CA VAL A 171 9.32 1.43 29.26
C VAL A 171 9.35 2.15 30.58
N PHE A 172 8.68 1.59 31.57
CA PHE A 172 8.81 2.05 32.94
C PHE A 172 10.06 1.41 33.53
N ILE A 173 11.02 2.24 33.92
CA ILE A 173 12.27 1.80 34.51
C ILE A 173 12.29 2.32 35.92
N TYR A 174 12.26 1.41 36.89
CA TYR A 174 12.49 1.72 38.28
C TYR A 174 13.97 1.51 38.58
N LEU A 175 14.64 2.57 39.04
CA LEU A 175 16.04 2.53 39.44
C LEU A 175 16.14 2.70 40.94
N ASN A 176 16.68 1.68 41.60
CA ASN A 176 16.99 1.73 43.01
C ASN A 176 18.51 1.87 43.20
N VAL A 177 18.93 2.90 43.92
CA VAL A 177 20.35 3.10 44.24
C VAL A 177 20.66 2.32 45.52
N VAL A 178 21.42 1.23 45.40
CA VAL A 178 21.77 0.37 46.54
C VAL A 178 22.82 1.05 47.42
N GLU A 179 22.76 0.79 48.72
CA GLU A 179 23.63 1.36 49.75
C GLU A 179 25.12 1.23 49.37
N GLY A 180 25.83 2.36 49.27
CA GLY A 180 27.21 2.44 48.77
C GLY A 180 27.36 2.97 47.34
N GLY A 181 26.26 3.24 46.63
CA GLY A 181 26.23 4.00 45.37
C GLY A 181 26.87 3.31 44.15
N LYS A 182 27.24 2.03 44.27
CA LYS A 182 27.95 1.27 43.21
C LYS A 182 27.06 0.33 42.41
N ASN A 183 25.96 -0.16 43.00
CA ASN A 183 25.04 -1.07 42.31
C ASN A 183 23.70 -0.37 42.07
N LEU A 184 23.16 -0.56 40.88
CA LEU A 184 21.85 -0.06 40.49
C LEU A 184 20.96 -1.25 40.19
N GLU A 185 19.85 -1.37 40.89
CA GLU A 185 18.83 -2.37 40.54
C GLU A 185 17.88 -1.73 39.52
N ILE A 186 17.75 -2.35 38.35
CA ILE A 186 16.83 -1.93 37.31
C ILE A 186 15.65 -2.90 37.28
N CYS A 187 14.46 -2.40 37.60
CA CYS A 187 13.21 -3.12 37.37
C CYS A 187 12.46 -2.50 36.20
N GLY A 188 11.83 -3.34 35.39
CA GLY A 188 11.08 -2.92 34.22
C GLY A 188 9.62 -3.27 34.35
N ILE A 189 8.76 -2.46 33.72
CA ILE A 189 7.50 -2.97 33.24
C ILE A 189 7.63 -3.04 31.73
N PRO A 190 7.84 -4.23 31.15
CA PRO A 190 7.71 -4.38 29.72
C PRO A 190 6.26 -4.02 29.37
N GLN A 191 6.13 -3.10 28.44
CA GLN A 191 4.90 -2.67 27.81
C GLN A 191 3.75 -3.69 27.88
N SER A 192 2.76 -3.45 28.74
CA SER A 192 1.54 -4.29 28.88
C SER A 192 0.31 -3.51 28.45
N THR A 193 -0.58 -4.15 27.69
CA THR A 193 -1.91 -3.60 27.32
C THR A 193 -2.96 -3.67 28.43
N GLY A 194 -2.65 -4.35 29.54
CA GLY A 194 -3.63 -4.68 30.57
C GLY A 194 -3.67 -3.73 31.77
N TYR A 195 -4.76 -3.80 32.54
CA TYR A 195 -4.89 -3.20 33.87
C TYR A 195 -3.94 -3.83 34.91
N VAL A 196 -3.38 -5.01 34.60
CA VAL A 196 -2.47 -5.75 35.46
C VAL A 196 -1.06 -5.59 34.91
N VAL A 197 -0.30 -4.78 35.63
CA VAL A 197 1.12 -4.54 35.38
C VAL A 197 1.90 -5.68 36.03
N SER A 198 2.49 -6.58 35.24
CA SER A 198 3.50 -7.51 35.75
C SER A 198 4.87 -6.85 35.59
N TRP A 199 5.58 -6.70 36.71
CA TRP A 199 6.98 -6.29 36.68
C TRP A 199 7.81 -7.41 36.05
N SER A 200 8.75 -7.04 35.18
CA SER A 200 9.84 -7.95 34.86
C SER A 200 10.73 -8.13 36.09
N GLU A 201 11.43 -9.26 36.14
CA GLU A 201 12.44 -9.50 37.16
C GLU A 201 13.46 -8.35 37.17
N CYS A 202 13.64 -7.76 38.35
CA CYS A 202 14.64 -6.75 38.58
C CYS A 202 16.03 -7.34 38.35
N ARG A 203 16.90 -6.60 37.67
CA ARG A 203 18.28 -7.02 37.41
C ARG A 203 19.23 -5.98 37.97
N GLU A 204 20.19 -6.44 38.76
CA GLU A 204 21.29 -5.60 39.21
C GLU A 204 22.24 -5.31 38.04
N ILE A 205 22.63 -4.05 37.91
CA ILE A 205 23.72 -3.62 37.03
C ILE A 205 24.79 -2.93 37.86
N ILE A 206 26.05 -3.14 37.46
CA ILE A 206 27.21 -2.53 38.11
C ILE A 206 27.66 -1.31 37.29
N ASP A 207 27.66 -1.43 35.96
CA ASP A 207 27.98 -0.32 35.05
C ASP A 207 26.69 0.26 34.45
N TRP A 208 26.45 1.55 34.66
CA TRP A 208 25.34 2.29 34.06
C TRP A 208 25.26 2.12 32.53
N ARG A 209 26.38 1.86 31.84
CA ARG A 209 26.42 1.60 30.40
C ARG A 209 25.67 0.32 30.00
N GLU A 210 25.58 -0.66 30.89
CA GLU A 210 24.88 -1.94 30.64
C GLU A 210 23.36 -1.81 30.71
N ARG A 211 22.82 -0.68 31.21
CA ARG A 211 21.37 -0.50 31.38
C ARG A 211 20.58 -0.82 30.11
N MET A 212 21.05 -0.37 28.95
CA MET A 212 20.34 -0.57 27.70
C MET A 212 20.35 -2.04 27.29
N SER A 213 21.49 -2.75 27.40
CA SER A 213 21.53 -4.18 27.12
C SER A 213 20.66 -4.99 28.08
N THR A 214 20.60 -4.60 29.35
CA THR A 214 19.72 -5.23 30.35
C THR A 214 18.26 -5.04 29.98
N ILE A 215 17.86 -3.80 29.69
CA ILE A 215 16.51 -3.41 29.29
C ILE A 215 16.11 -4.13 27.98
N ASP A 216 16.99 -4.15 26.98
CA ASP A 216 16.77 -4.81 25.68
C ASP A 216 16.53 -6.33 25.82
N SER A 217 17.04 -6.95 26.88
CA SER A 217 16.95 -8.39 27.13
C SER A 217 15.73 -8.82 27.97
N TRP A 218 14.83 -7.90 28.34
CA TRP A 218 13.60 -8.22 29.08
C TRP A 218 12.51 -8.88 28.22
N GLN A 219 12.60 -8.79 26.89
CA GLN A 219 11.66 -9.45 26.00
C GLN A 219 12.27 -10.74 25.46
N ASP A 220 12.06 -11.82 26.18
CA ASP A 220 12.51 -13.17 25.81
C ASP A 220 11.50 -13.91 24.91
N LYS A 221 10.26 -13.42 24.85
CA LYS A 221 9.16 -14.07 24.14
C LYS A 221 8.38 -13.11 23.24
N TRP A 222 8.13 -13.57 22.02
CA TRP A 222 7.26 -12.93 21.04
C TRP A 222 6.19 -13.89 20.56
N CYS A 223 5.00 -13.37 20.26
CA CYS A 223 3.90 -14.13 19.72
C CYS A 223 3.71 -13.81 18.24
N THR A 224 3.56 -14.81 17.37
CA THR A 224 3.03 -14.54 16.04
C THR A 224 1.53 -14.46 16.13
N ALA A 225 0.91 -13.37 15.69
CA ALA A 225 -0.53 -13.38 15.53
C ALA A 225 -0.88 -14.06 14.20
N LYS A 226 -1.82 -15.00 14.24
CA LYS A 226 -2.37 -15.58 13.03
C LYS A 226 -3.23 -14.53 12.34
N GLN A 227 -2.89 -14.18 11.11
CA GLN A 227 -3.83 -13.46 10.26
C GLN A 227 -4.99 -14.42 9.95
N LEU A 228 -6.21 -14.03 10.35
CA LEU A 228 -7.44 -14.76 10.05
C LEU A 228 -7.44 -15.17 8.56
N GLY A 229 -7.46 -16.48 8.29
CA GLY A 229 -7.49 -17.03 6.93
C GLY A 229 -6.19 -17.60 6.36
N TYR A 230 -5.02 -17.49 7.02
CA TYR A 230 -3.83 -18.20 6.56
C TYR A 230 -3.76 -19.62 7.16
N LYS A 231 -3.97 -20.63 6.30
CA LYS A 231 -3.59 -22.01 6.59
C LYS A 231 -2.09 -22.13 6.38
N TRP A 232 -1.35 -22.22 7.48
CA TRP A 232 0.08 -22.48 7.42
C TRP A 232 0.28 -23.91 6.88
N LEU A 233 1.15 -24.07 5.87
CA LEU A 233 1.70 -25.39 5.57
C LEU A 233 2.39 -25.90 6.85
N ASN A 234 2.17 -27.18 7.16
CA ASN A 234 2.47 -27.88 8.41
C ASN A 234 3.68 -27.37 9.24
N ASP A 235 3.48 -27.36 10.56
CA ASP A 235 4.30 -26.77 11.63
C ASP A 235 5.67 -27.43 11.89
N ASP A 236 6.21 -28.21 10.95
CA ASP A 236 7.56 -28.76 11.12
C ASP A 236 8.57 -27.65 10.87
N LEU A 237 9.09 -27.09 11.97
CA LEU A 237 10.15 -26.09 11.99
C LEU A 237 11.36 -26.65 11.21
N ALA A 238 11.52 -26.23 9.95
CA ALA A 238 12.69 -26.60 9.18
C ALA A 238 13.93 -26.02 9.88
N SER A 239 14.97 -26.85 10.04
CA SER A 239 16.29 -26.41 10.51
C SER A 239 16.73 -25.19 9.71
N ALA A 240 17.29 -24.15 10.35
CA ALA A 240 17.70 -22.89 9.70
C ALA A 240 18.48 -23.13 8.40
N SER A 241 17.75 -23.09 7.28
CA SER A 241 18.24 -23.53 5.99
C SER A 241 18.43 -22.31 5.07
N ASN A 242 19.20 -22.47 4.00
CA ASN A 242 19.50 -21.33 3.12
C ASN A 242 18.23 -20.94 2.35
N PRO A 243 17.69 -19.70 2.48
CA PRO A 243 16.51 -19.25 1.73
C PRO A 243 16.62 -19.40 0.21
N PHE A 244 17.86 -19.48 -0.29
CA PHE A 244 18.16 -19.56 -1.71
C PHE A 244 18.41 -20.99 -2.20
N ASP A 245 18.40 -21.99 -1.32
CA ASP A 245 18.40 -23.39 -1.75
C ASP A 245 17.00 -23.79 -2.22
N ARG A 246 16.86 -24.04 -3.52
CA ARG A 246 15.59 -24.41 -4.15
C ARG A 246 15.14 -25.83 -3.84
N ASN A 247 16.02 -26.66 -3.26
CA ASN A 247 15.67 -28.01 -2.84
C ASN A 247 14.95 -28.03 -1.49
N GLU A 248 15.11 -26.99 -0.69
CA GLU A 248 14.52 -26.87 0.64
C GLU A 248 13.23 -26.07 0.59
N ILE A 249 12.27 -26.39 1.46
CA ILE A 249 11.04 -25.60 1.61
C ILE A 249 11.35 -24.47 2.57
N TYR A 250 11.44 -23.25 2.03
CA TYR A 250 11.64 -22.05 2.80
C TYR A 250 10.37 -21.21 2.80
N THR A 251 10.11 -20.49 3.89
CA THR A 251 8.98 -19.58 4.08
C THR A 251 9.45 -18.26 4.69
N ILE A 252 8.64 -17.20 4.61
CA ILE A 252 8.94 -15.93 5.27
C ILE A 252 9.03 -16.11 6.82
N LYS A 253 8.39 -17.14 7.39
CA LYS A 253 8.51 -17.48 8.81
C LYS A 253 9.94 -17.84 9.18
N ASP A 254 10.63 -18.58 8.32
CA ASP A 254 12.00 -19.02 8.57
C ASP A 254 12.95 -17.82 8.61
N LEU A 255 12.70 -16.81 7.77
CA LEU A 255 13.44 -15.54 7.83
C LEU A 255 13.27 -14.88 9.20
N ALA A 256 12.03 -14.80 9.70
CA ALA A 256 11.80 -14.25 11.03
C ALA A 256 12.48 -15.06 12.12
N ASN A 257 12.37 -16.39 12.07
CA ASN A 257 13.01 -17.27 13.03
C ASN A 257 14.50 -17.00 13.10
N ILE A 258 15.17 -16.79 11.95
CA ILE A 258 16.58 -16.42 11.92
C ILE A 258 16.81 -15.06 12.64
N VAL A 259 15.95 -14.06 12.43
CA VAL A 259 16.06 -12.76 13.14
C VAL A 259 15.90 -12.92 14.65
N PHE A 260 14.87 -13.66 15.08
CA PHE A 260 14.57 -13.89 16.49
C PHE A 260 15.66 -14.74 17.18
N LEU A 261 16.09 -15.83 16.54
CA LEU A 261 17.18 -16.69 17.02
C LEU A 261 18.50 -15.92 17.16
N ARG A 262 18.82 -15.02 16.22
CA ARG A 262 20.02 -14.17 16.32
C ARG A 262 20.02 -13.26 17.55
N ARG A 263 18.84 -12.96 18.11
CA ARG A 263 18.66 -12.19 19.34
C ARG A 263 18.44 -13.05 20.58
N ASN A 264 18.52 -14.38 20.47
CA ASN A 264 18.13 -15.32 21.53
C ASN A 264 16.70 -15.10 22.03
N ILE A 265 15.79 -14.66 21.15
CA ILE A 265 14.38 -14.44 21.46
C ILE A 265 13.57 -15.61 20.94
N THR A 266 12.69 -16.15 21.79
CA THR A 266 11.78 -17.23 21.41
C THR A 266 10.53 -16.67 20.78
N ILE A 267 10.12 -17.25 19.65
CA ILE A 267 8.86 -16.92 19.00
C ILE A 267 7.86 -18.07 19.21
N VAL A 268 6.70 -17.73 19.76
CA VAL A 268 5.61 -18.66 20.05
C VAL A 268 4.52 -18.46 19.02
N TYR A 269 4.11 -19.55 18.39
CA TYR A 269 3.07 -19.53 17.37
C TYR A 269 1.69 -19.72 18.02
N ASP A 270 0.72 -18.90 17.58
CA ASP A 270 -0.64 -18.64 18.13
C ASP A 270 -1.51 -19.89 18.38
N ASN A 271 -1.12 -21.08 17.90
CA ASN A 271 -1.88 -22.31 18.11
C ASN A 271 -1.74 -22.86 19.55
N THR A 272 -0.92 -22.23 20.40
CA THR A 272 -0.65 -22.68 21.77
C THR A 272 -1.25 -21.70 22.78
N ILE A 273 -1.76 -22.22 23.90
CA ILE A 273 -2.44 -21.49 25.01
C ILE A 273 -1.55 -20.42 25.68
N GLY A 274 -0.39 -20.08 25.11
CA GLY A 274 0.63 -19.25 25.70
C GLY A 274 0.63 -17.78 25.30
N CYS A 275 -0.15 -17.30 24.33
CA CYS A 275 -0.10 -15.90 23.88
C CYS A 275 -1.28 -15.07 24.41
N GLY A 276 -1.00 -14.18 25.35
CA GLY A 276 -1.95 -13.19 25.84
C GLY A 276 -2.14 -12.02 24.86
N LEU A 277 -3.24 -11.28 25.04
CA LEU A 277 -3.46 -10.01 24.33
C LEU A 277 -2.36 -8.98 24.64
N ASP A 278 -1.68 -9.14 25.78
CA ASP A 278 -0.63 -8.26 26.27
C ASP A 278 0.79 -8.66 25.85
N ASP A 279 0.96 -9.78 25.14
CA ASP A 279 2.27 -10.20 24.67
C ASP A 279 2.71 -9.44 23.40
N PRO A 280 4.02 -9.16 23.21
CA PRO A 280 4.58 -8.66 21.96
C PRO A 280 4.12 -9.49 20.77
N GLN A 281 3.44 -8.88 19.80
CA GLN A 281 2.92 -9.58 18.63
C GLN A 281 3.66 -9.21 17.36
N PHE A 282 3.97 -10.22 16.57
CA PHE A 282 4.56 -10.09 15.25
C PHE A 282 3.59 -10.60 14.18
N HIS A 283 3.24 -9.74 13.23
CA HIS A 283 2.25 -9.99 12.20
C HIS A 283 2.94 -9.92 10.83
N PHE A 284 2.86 -11.00 10.07
CA PHE A 284 3.31 -11.02 8.68
C PHE A 284 2.20 -10.65 7.72
N ASN A 285 2.59 -10.11 6.56
CA ASN A 285 1.69 -9.81 5.45
C ASN A 285 0.47 -8.97 5.89
N TYR A 286 0.72 -8.05 6.83
CA TYR A 286 -0.27 -7.18 7.41
C TYR A 286 -0.71 -6.15 6.36
N LYS A 287 -2.00 -6.14 6.00
CA LYS A 287 -2.59 -5.18 5.06
C LYS A 287 -2.78 -3.84 5.77
N LEU A 288 -2.01 -2.82 5.39
CA LEU A 288 -2.14 -1.47 5.93
C LEU A 288 -3.50 -0.87 5.58
N GLY A 289 -4.08 -0.11 6.52
CA GLY A 289 -5.40 0.51 6.38
C GLY A 289 -6.57 -0.38 6.85
N LEU A 290 -6.35 -1.68 7.10
CA LEU A 290 -7.40 -2.55 7.64
C LEU A 290 -7.71 -2.24 9.13
N SER A 291 -6.73 -1.70 9.88
CA SER A 291 -6.89 -1.33 11.30
C SER A 291 -7.95 -0.26 11.56
N GLU A 292 -8.31 0.53 10.56
CA GLU A 292 -9.30 1.61 10.74
C GLU A 292 -10.73 1.06 10.91
N LEU A 293 -11.01 -0.15 10.43
CA LEU A 293 -12.35 -0.75 10.47
C LEU A 293 -12.62 -1.55 11.75
N THR A 294 -11.60 -2.13 12.39
CA THR A 294 -11.77 -2.78 13.70
C THR A 294 -11.62 -1.75 14.82
N GLN A 295 -12.58 -0.83 14.90
CA GLN A 295 -12.75 0.19 15.94
C GLN A 295 -13.07 -0.39 17.33
N THR A 296 -12.27 -1.31 17.86
CA THR A 296 -12.34 -1.61 19.29
C THR A 296 -11.26 -0.81 20.01
N ARG A 297 -11.61 0.45 20.30
CA ARG A 297 -11.16 1.38 21.37
C ARG A 297 -9.67 1.54 21.75
N ASP A 298 -8.78 0.67 21.32
CA ASP A 298 -7.41 0.60 21.81
C ASP A 298 -6.46 0.76 20.63
N ARG A 299 -6.01 2.01 20.43
CA ARG A 299 -4.94 2.36 19.48
C ARG A 299 -3.62 1.78 19.98
N ILE A 300 -3.47 0.47 19.89
CA ILE A 300 -2.18 -0.18 20.10
C ILE A 300 -1.24 0.36 19.02
N PRO A 301 -0.05 0.86 19.40
CA PRO A 301 0.90 1.36 18.44
C PRO A 301 1.51 0.20 17.70
N ASP A 302 1.32 0.23 16.40
CA ASP A 302 1.84 -0.75 15.49
C ASP A 302 3.10 -0.14 14.85
N ILE A 303 4.26 -0.76 15.07
CA ILE A 303 5.44 -0.45 14.25
C ILE A 303 5.27 -1.25 12.96
N THR A 304 4.89 -0.57 11.89
CA THR A 304 4.70 -1.22 10.58
C THR A 304 5.87 -0.90 9.67
N ILE A 305 6.46 -1.95 9.10
CA ILE A 305 7.43 -1.86 8.01
C ILE A 305 6.70 -2.29 6.75
N ILE A 306 6.48 -1.35 5.84
CA ILE A 306 5.88 -1.64 4.54
C ILE A 306 6.91 -2.42 3.72
N THR A 307 6.59 -3.67 3.39
CA THR A 307 7.48 -4.55 2.65
C THR A 307 7.14 -4.57 1.16
N LYS A 308 5.86 -4.36 0.81
CA LYS A 308 5.43 -4.29 -0.59
C LYS A 308 4.15 -3.49 -0.74
N SER A 309 3.94 -2.93 -1.93
CA SER A 309 2.65 -2.40 -2.37
C SER A 309 2.22 -3.21 -3.58
N THR A 310 1.20 -4.04 -3.42
CA THR A 310 0.69 -4.94 -4.45
C THR A 310 -0.82 -4.77 -4.57
N GLY A 311 -1.36 -5.09 -5.74
CA GLY A 311 -2.77 -5.10 -6.03
C GLY A 311 -3.01 -5.99 -7.23
N TYR A 312 -4.27 -6.11 -7.64
CA TYR A 312 -4.62 -6.92 -8.79
C TYR A 312 -4.13 -6.27 -10.07
N GLN A 313 -3.34 -7.01 -10.82
CA GLN A 313 -2.89 -6.66 -12.15
C GLN A 313 -3.28 -7.84 -13.06
N TYR A 314 -3.41 -7.57 -14.36
CA TYR A 314 -3.75 -8.61 -15.31
C TYR A 314 -2.64 -8.85 -16.34
N LEU A 315 -2.58 -10.07 -16.87
CA LEU A 315 -1.79 -10.43 -18.03
C LEU A 315 -2.69 -11.00 -19.14
N THR A 316 -2.30 -10.77 -20.39
CA THR A 316 -2.98 -11.33 -21.57
C THR A 316 -2.01 -11.44 -22.73
N CYS A 317 -2.27 -12.34 -23.68
CA CYS A 317 -1.63 -12.33 -25.00
C CYS A 317 -2.58 -11.89 -26.12
N TYR A 318 -3.79 -11.44 -25.77
CA TYR A 318 -4.72 -10.85 -26.73
C TYR A 318 -4.11 -9.62 -27.38
N LYS A 319 -4.20 -9.59 -28.71
CA LYS A 319 -3.93 -8.42 -29.53
C LYS A 319 -4.96 -8.37 -30.65
N GLU A 320 -5.60 -7.23 -30.83
CA GLU A 320 -6.46 -7.01 -31.98
C GLU A 320 -5.61 -6.35 -33.08
N GLN A 321 -5.49 -7.02 -34.22
CA GLN A 321 -4.82 -6.47 -35.39
C GLN A 321 -5.86 -5.70 -36.19
N TYR A 322 -5.77 -4.36 -36.17
CA TYR A 322 -6.59 -3.55 -37.06
C TYR A 322 -5.92 -3.48 -38.42
N ILE A 323 -6.56 -4.07 -39.43
CA ILE A 323 -6.30 -3.72 -40.83
C ILE A 323 -7.19 -2.51 -41.13
N ASN A 324 -6.76 -1.33 -40.72
CA ASN A 324 -7.45 -0.10 -41.10
C ASN A 324 -7.00 0.32 -42.50
N PHE A 325 -7.95 0.67 -43.36
CA PHE A 325 -7.66 1.31 -44.66
C PHE A 325 -7.01 2.70 -44.50
N GLU A 326 -6.96 3.23 -43.27
CA GLU A 326 -6.22 4.44 -42.91
C GLU A 326 -4.76 4.40 -43.39
N MET A 327 -4.14 3.22 -43.47
CA MET A 327 -2.78 3.05 -44.01
C MET A 327 -2.60 3.56 -45.45
N TYR A 328 -3.67 3.71 -46.24
CA TYR A 328 -3.61 4.28 -47.58
C TYR A 328 -3.66 5.82 -47.59
N ILE A 329 -4.19 6.44 -46.53
CA ILE A 329 -4.34 7.91 -46.45
C ILE A 329 -3.25 8.52 -45.54
N ALA A 330 -2.83 7.76 -44.52
CA ALA A 330 -1.83 8.12 -43.52
C ALA A 330 -0.43 8.53 -44.04
N PRO A 331 0.08 8.04 -45.19
CA PRO A 331 1.43 8.39 -45.64
C PRO A 331 1.66 9.91 -45.78
N PHE A 332 0.60 10.67 -46.05
CA PHE A 332 0.65 12.12 -46.11
C PHE A 332 -0.26 12.75 -45.06
N GLU A 333 0.24 13.82 -44.44
CA GLU A 333 -0.57 14.65 -43.56
C GLU A 333 -1.75 15.27 -44.34
N PRO A 334 -2.92 15.49 -43.70
CA PRO A 334 -4.08 16.10 -44.35
C PRO A 334 -3.78 17.44 -45.05
N ASN A 335 -2.85 18.23 -44.50
CA ASN A 335 -2.41 19.50 -45.09
C ASN A 335 -1.71 19.29 -46.44
N LEU A 336 -0.92 18.23 -46.58
CA LEU A 336 -0.24 17.90 -47.83
C LEU A 336 -1.25 17.42 -48.88
N TRP A 337 -2.21 16.58 -48.50
CA TRP A 337 -3.32 16.19 -49.38
C TRP A 337 -4.11 17.40 -49.89
N LEU A 338 -4.45 18.32 -48.99
CA LEU A 338 -5.15 19.56 -49.36
C LEU A 338 -4.30 20.42 -50.30
N THR A 339 -3.00 20.55 -50.03
CA THR A 339 -2.07 21.31 -50.89
C THR A 339 -1.95 20.66 -52.28
N LEU A 340 -1.86 19.34 -52.35
CA LEU A 340 -1.87 18.59 -53.61
C LEU A 340 -3.17 18.80 -54.37
N LEU A 341 -4.32 18.76 -53.70
CA LEU A 341 -5.62 19.01 -54.33
C LEU A 341 -5.72 20.44 -54.87
N ILE A 342 -5.30 21.44 -54.08
CA ILE A 342 -5.32 22.85 -54.49
C ILE A 342 -4.38 23.08 -55.68
N THR A 343 -3.17 22.54 -55.64
CA THR A 343 -2.19 22.66 -56.74
C THR A 343 -2.67 21.94 -58.00
N LEU A 344 -3.28 20.77 -57.87
CA LEU A 344 -3.92 20.04 -58.97
C LEU A 344 -5.04 20.87 -59.62
N LEU A 345 -5.95 21.41 -58.81
CA LEU A 345 -7.04 22.28 -59.30
C LEU A 345 -6.49 23.54 -59.97
N LEU A 346 -5.46 24.17 -59.38
CA LEU A 346 -4.80 25.33 -59.96
C LEU A 346 -4.18 25.00 -61.33
N MET A 347 -3.49 23.87 -61.47
CA MET A 347 -2.92 23.44 -62.74
C MET A 347 -4.01 23.11 -63.77
N ILE A 348 -5.09 22.44 -63.37
CA ILE A 348 -6.23 22.17 -64.24
C ILE A 348 -6.87 23.49 -64.72
N THR A 349 -7.11 24.44 -63.83
CA THR A 349 -7.68 25.75 -64.22
C THR A 349 -6.75 26.52 -65.15
N LEU A 350 -5.44 26.60 -64.86
CA LEU A 350 -4.47 27.27 -65.74
C LEU A 350 -4.42 26.64 -67.13
N THR A 351 -4.51 25.30 -67.22
CA THR A 351 -4.51 24.60 -68.50
C THR A 351 -5.79 24.79 -69.29
N LEU A 352 -6.95 24.84 -68.62
CA LEU A 352 -8.22 25.17 -69.26
C LEU A 352 -8.24 26.61 -69.78
N VAL A 353 -7.73 27.57 -69.01
CA VAL A 353 -7.60 28.97 -69.44
C VAL A 353 -6.65 29.08 -70.62
N TYR A 354 -5.48 28.45 -70.55
CA TYR A 354 -4.53 28.42 -71.66
C TYR A 354 -5.16 27.83 -72.93
N HIS A 355 -5.88 26.71 -72.80
CA HIS A 355 -6.58 26.08 -73.90
C HIS A 355 -7.70 26.95 -74.50
N HIS A 356 -8.36 27.77 -73.68
CA HIS A 356 -9.37 28.71 -74.17
C HIS A 356 -8.77 29.82 -75.06
N TYR A 357 -7.55 30.28 -74.75
CA TYR A 357 -6.87 31.34 -75.50
C TYR A 357 -5.97 30.84 -76.63
N ALA A 358 -5.48 29.61 -76.56
CA ALA A 358 -4.69 28.99 -77.61
C ALA A 358 -5.63 28.30 -78.62
N ASP A 359 -5.53 28.66 -79.90
CA ASP A 359 -6.38 28.14 -80.98
C ASP A 359 -6.54 26.60 -80.99
N LYS A 360 -7.69 26.14 -81.52
CA LYS A 360 -8.26 24.77 -81.51
C LYS A 360 -7.24 23.63 -81.69
N THR A 361 -6.52 23.27 -80.63
CA THR A 361 -5.73 22.04 -80.54
C THR A 361 -6.53 21.00 -79.75
N SER A 362 -6.51 19.72 -80.15
CA SER A 362 -7.28 18.64 -79.50
C SER A 362 -6.67 18.15 -78.16
N PHE A 363 -5.86 18.97 -77.48
CA PHE A 363 -5.12 18.56 -76.29
C PHE A 363 -5.95 18.69 -75.01
N SER A 364 -6.12 17.58 -74.28
CA SER A 364 -6.77 17.56 -72.96
C SER A 364 -5.76 17.71 -71.83
N GLY A 365 -5.50 18.95 -71.41
CA GLY A 365 -4.51 19.27 -70.37
C GLY A 365 -4.81 18.66 -69.00
N TRP A 366 -6.09 18.58 -68.60
CA TRP A 366 -6.48 18.05 -67.29
C TRP A 366 -6.26 16.53 -67.18
N LEU A 367 -6.52 15.78 -68.26
CA LEU A 367 -6.23 14.34 -68.31
C LEU A 367 -4.73 14.07 -68.25
N PHE A 368 -3.93 14.91 -68.92
CA PHE A 368 -2.46 14.82 -68.84
C PHE A 368 -1.96 15.02 -67.39
N ILE A 369 -2.47 16.04 -66.68
CA ILE A 369 -2.12 16.30 -65.28
C ILE A 369 -2.47 15.09 -64.41
N LEU A 370 -3.70 14.57 -64.50
CA LEU A 370 -4.11 13.41 -63.71
C LEU A 370 -3.29 12.17 -64.05
N ALA A 371 -3.08 11.88 -65.33
CA ALA A 371 -2.26 10.73 -65.76
C ALA A 371 -0.87 10.79 -65.13
N THR A 372 -0.19 11.95 -65.21
CA THR A 372 1.15 12.10 -64.61
C THR A 372 1.17 11.94 -63.09
N MET A 373 0.09 12.30 -62.39
CA MET A 373 -0.08 12.09 -60.93
C MET A 373 -0.23 10.62 -60.56
N PHE A 374 -0.77 9.81 -61.46
CA PHE A 374 -0.90 8.37 -61.29
C PHE A 374 0.26 7.59 -61.95
N GLU A 375 1.39 8.25 -62.22
CA GLU A 375 2.56 7.69 -62.90
C GLU A 375 2.28 7.16 -64.32
N GLU A 376 1.19 7.60 -64.95
CA GLU A 376 0.79 7.25 -66.30
C GLU A 376 1.21 8.33 -67.32
N THR A 377 1.53 7.90 -68.55
CA THR A 377 1.90 8.84 -69.62
C THR A 377 0.67 9.31 -70.40
N GLY A 378 0.40 10.61 -70.40
CA GLY A 378 -0.62 11.20 -71.27
C GLY A 378 -0.10 11.50 -72.68
N HIS A 379 -0.97 11.39 -73.69
CA HIS A 379 -0.63 11.76 -75.06
C HIS A 379 -0.54 13.30 -75.20
N VAL A 380 0.64 13.80 -75.60
CA VAL A 380 0.86 15.23 -75.88
C VAL A 380 1.14 15.41 -77.37
N PRO A 381 0.32 16.17 -78.11
CA PRO A 381 0.58 16.47 -79.51
C PRO A 381 1.92 17.17 -79.72
N ASN A 382 2.64 16.81 -80.79
CA ASN A 382 3.96 17.37 -81.11
C ASN A 382 3.96 18.91 -81.18
N ALA A 383 2.85 19.53 -81.63
CA ALA A 383 2.70 20.99 -81.68
C ALA A 383 2.77 21.63 -80.29
N VAL A 384 2.13 21.02 -79.28
CA VAL A 384 2.08 21.52 -77.90
C VAL A 384 3.40 21.24 -77.18
N SER A 385 4.00 20.07 -77.39
CA SER A 385 5.25 19.66 -76.74
C SER A 385 6.45 20.56 -77.04
N LYS A 386 6.42 21.29 -78.17
CA LYS A 386 7.49 22.20 -78.61
C LYS A 386 7.37 23.61 -78.03
N LEU A 387 6.22 23.95 -77.42
CA LEU A 387 5.99 25.27 -76.86
C LEU A 387 6.80 25.43 -75.57
N THR A 388 7.66 26.46 -75.52
CA THR A 388 8.41 26.84 -74.33
C THR A 388 7.55 26.98 -73.07
N PRO A 389 6.38 27.67 -73.08
CA PRO A 389 5.55 27.78 -71.87
C PRO A 389 5.01 26.43 -71.40
N PHE A 390 4.69 25.50 -72.31
CA PHE A 390 4.28 24.15 -71.92
C PHE A 390 5.41 23.43 -71.18
N ARG A 391 6.64 23.47 -71.70
CA ARG A 391 7.80 22.81 -71.08
C ARG A 391 8.16 23.40 -69.71
N LEU A 392 8.10 24.72 -69.56
CA LEU A 392 8.43 25.40 -68.31
C LEU A 392 7.40 25.15 -67.21
N THR A 393 6.12 24.96 -67.56
CA THR A 393 5.05 24.69 -66.59
C THR A 393 4.93 23.20 -66.26
N PHE A 394 4.89 22.35 -67.30
CA PHE A 394 4.66 20.91 -67.10
C PHE A 394 5.93 20.12 -66.80
N GLY A 395 7.11 20.61 -67.17
CA GLY A 395 8.38 19.96 -66.81
C GLY A 395 8.55 19.83 -65.29
N PRO A 396 8.46 20.94 -64.53
CA PRO A 396 8.46 20.90 -63.07
C PRO A 396 7.30 20.10 -62.48
N TRP A 397 6.10 20.18 -63.06
CA TRP A 397 4.96 19.37 -62.61
C TRP A 397 5.24 17.87 -62.73
N CYS A 398 5.73 17.39 -63.87
CA CYS A 398 6.08 15.98 -64.06
C CYS A 398 7.17 15.53 -63.08
N LEU A 399 8.19 16.37 -62.86
CA LEU A 399 9.24 16.08 -61.87
C LEU A 399 8.66 16.00 -60.46
N MET A 400 7.83 16.98 -60.07
CA MET A 400 7.18 17.00 -58.76
C MET A 400 6.26 15.80 -58.57
N SER A 401 5.51 15.43 -59.60
CA SER A 401 4.61 14.29 -59.59
C SER A 401 5.35 13.00 -59.25
N VAL A 402 6.45 12.71 -59.95
CA VAL A 402 7.31 11.54 -59.69
C VAL A 402 7.89 11.57 -58.28
N VAL A 403 8.28 12.73 -57.76
CA VAL A 403 8.79 12.85 -56.39
C VAL A 403 7.68 12.53 -55.38
N VAL A 404 6.49 13.11 -55.55
CA VAL A 404 5.35 12.92 -54.65
C VAL A 404 4.90 11.47 -54.64
N THR A 405 4.73 10.83 -55.80
CA THR A 405 4.30 9.44 -55.89
C THR A 405 5.33 8.48 -55.29
N ASN A 406 6.63 8.71 -55.53
CA ASN A 406 7.69 7.91 -54.91
C ASN A 406 7.75 8.09 -53.39
N CYS A 407 7.57 9.32 -52.87
CA CYS A 407 7.49 9.56 -51.43
C CYS A 407 6.27 8.86 -50.82
N TYR A 408 5.11 8.96 -51.46
CA TYR A 408 3.89 8.26 -51.03
C TYR A 408 4.12 6.75 -50.97
N ASN A 409 4.60 6.16 -52.06
CA ASN A 409 4.88 4.73 -52.15
C ASN A 409 5.91 4.29 -51.11
N GLY A 410 6.98 5.05 -50.91
CA GLY A 410 8.02 4.76 -49.92
C GLY A 410 7.49 4.76 -48.47
N LEU A 411 6.69 5.77 -48.12
CA LEU A 411 6.06 5.86 -46.79
C LEU A 411 5.01 4.76 -46.60
N MET A 412 4.16 4.52 -47.59
CA MET A 412 3.17 3.44 -47.57
C MET A 412 3.83 2.06 -47.40
N ILE A 413 4.91 1.77 -48.13
CA ILE A 413 5.66 0.52 -48.00
C ILE A 413 6.33 0.43 -46.62
N SER A 414 6.88 1.53 -46.10
CA SER A 414 7.46 1.56 -44.77
C SER A 414 6.42 1.22 -43.69
N ASP A 415 5.22 1.79 -43.79
CA ASP A 415 4.12 1.52 -42.86
C ASP A 415 3.56 0.09 -42.99
N LEU A 416 3.51 -0.45 -44.20
CA LEU A 416 3.15 -1.85 -44.43
C LEU A 416 4.17 -2.84 -43.86
N ASN A 417 5.44 -2.46 -43.80
CA ASN A 417 6.51 -3.27 -43.20
C ASN A 417 6.64 -3.04 -41.69
N ALA A 418 6.16 -1.92 -41.16
CA ALA A 418 6.09 -1.69 -39.73
C ALA A 418 5.08 -2.66 -39.09
N PRO A 419 5.34 -3.14 -37.86
CA PRO A 419 4.35 -3.95 -37.16
C PRO A 419 3.07 -3.13 -36.99
N LEU A 420 1.99 -3.59 -37.62
CA LEU A 420 0.69 -2.91 -37.61
C LEU A 420 0.30 -2.49 -36.19
N PRO A 421 -0.31 -1.30 -36.02
CA PRO A 421 -0.81 -0.86 -34.73
C PRO A 421 -1.74 -1.95 -34.18
N THR A 422 -1.37 -2.50 -33.05
CA THR A 422 -2.12 -3.57 -32.40
C THR A 422 -2.75 -3.00 -31.15
N PHE A 423 -4.06 -3.13 -31.04
CA PHE A 423 -4.72 -2.85 -29.78
C PHE A 423 -4.39 -3.96 -28.80
N LYS A 424 -3.90 -3.52 -27.64
CA LYS A 424 -3.55 -4.36 -26.51
C LYS A 424 -4.15 -3.66 -25.30
N PRO A 425 -4.98 -4.34 -24.50
CA PRO A 425 -5.55 -3.72 -23.32
C PRO A 425 -4.41 -3.33 -22.37
N LYS A 426 -4.42 -2.07 -21.92
CA LYS A 426 -3.42 -1.49 -21.00
C LYS A 426 -4.04 -1.17 -19.64
N THR A 427 -5.32 -0.83 -19.57
CA THR A 427 -6.03 -0.51 -18.33
C THR A 427 -7.17 -1.50 -18.08
N TYR A 428 -7.77 -1.51 -16.89
CA TYR A 428 -8.96 -2.31 -16.65
C TYR A 428 -10.18 -1.77 -17.41
N GLU A 429 -10.20 -0.47 -17.74
CA GLU A 429 -11.23 0.13 -18.58
C GLU A 429 -11.26 -0.47 -19.99
N ASP A 430 -10.13 -0.93 -20.51
CA ASP A 430 -10.01 -1.61 -21.81
C ASP A 430 -10.61 -3.03 -21.80
N LEU A 431 -10.87 -3.59 -20.61
CA LEU A 431 -11.42 -4.93 -20.45
C LEU A 431 -12.94 -4.94 -20.38
N LEU A 432 -13.58 -3.78 -20.18
CA LEU A 432 -15.02 -3.65 -19.99
C LEU A 432 -15.78 -3.91 -21.30
N CYS A 433 -16.89 -4.65 -21.23
CA CYS A 433 -17.75 -4.85 -22.40
C CYS A 433 -18.73 -3.70 -22.60
N ASP A 434 -19.48 -3.39 -21.55
CA ASP A 434 -20.46 -2.32 -21.51
C ASP A 434 -20.20 -1.49 -20.26
N ARG A 435 -20.38 -0.17 -20.35
CA ARG A 435 -20.19 0.73 -19.21
C ARG A 435 -21.53 1.07 -18.59
N VAL A 436 -21.74 0.64 -17.35
CA VAL A 436 -22.83 1.13 -16.50
C VAL A 436 -22.64 2.62 -16.27
N SER A 437 -23.69 3.40 -16.49
CA SER A 437 -23.63 4.86 -16.31
C SER A 437 -23.29 5.25 -14.87
N GLN A 438 -22.63 6.40 -14.71
CA GLN A 438 -22.30 6.93 -13.38
C GLN A 438 -23.56 7.17 -12.54
N ASN A 439 -24.66 7.61 -13.16
CA ASN A 439 -25.95 7.79 -12.49
C ASN A 439 -26.48 6.49 -11.90
N THR A 440 -26.44 5.39 -12.66
CA THR A 440 -26.82 4.06 -12.16
C THR A 440 -25.92 3.60 -11.00
N THR A 441 -24.63 3.94 -11.06
CA THR A 441 -23.70 3.65 -9.96
C THR A 441 -24.00 4.46 -8.71
N ASP A 442 -24.28 5.76 -8.85
CA ASP A 442 -24.68 6.61 -7.73
C ASP A 442 -26.01 6.12 -7.10
N GLN A 443 -26.95 5.62 -7.91
CA GLN A 443 -28.21 5.01 -7.42
C GLN A 443 -27.94 3.72 -6.61
N LEU A 444 -27.00 2.88 -7.05
CA LEU A 444 -26.57 1.67 -6.32
C LEU A 444 -25.90 2.01 -4.99
N ILE A 445 -24.99 3.00 -4.99
CA ILE A 445 -24.31 3.47 -3.79
C ILE A 445 -25.30 4.06 -2.79
N ALA A 446 -26.32 4.78 -3.27
CA ALA A 446 -27.37 5.34 -2.42
C ALA A 446 -28.31 4.27 -1.83
N GLY A 447 -28.22 3.00 -2.27
CA GLY A 447 -29.13 1.94 -1.86
C GLY A 447 -30.58 2.24 -2.27
N MET A 448 -30.77 2.87 -3.43
CA MET A 448 -32.10 3.27 -3.89
C MET A 448 -32.99 2.04 -4.13
N ASP A 449 -34.26 2.10 -3.77
CA ASP A 449 -35.17 0.99 -4.05
C ASP A 449 -35.31 0.77 -5.58
N PRO A 450 -35.14 -0.48 -6.10
CA PRO A 450 -35.29 -0.85 -7.51
C PRO A 450 -36.58 -0.35 -8.19
N THR A 451 -37.64 -0.13 -7.43
CA THR A 451 -38.93 0.35 -7.93
C THR A 451 -38.91 1.80 -8.41
N TYR A 452 -38.00 2.63 -7.89
CA TYR A 452 -37.91 4.07 -8.21
C TYR A 452 -36.70 4.44 -9.07
N GLY A 453 -35.80 3.50 -9.32
CA GLY A 453 -34.58 3.75 -10.11
C GLY A 453 -34.83 3.84 -11.61
N SER A 454 -33.78 4.20 -12.34
CA SER A 454 -33.82 4.18 -13.81
C SER A 454 -33.99 2.75 -14.36
N LYS A 455 -34.41 2.61 -15.62
CA LYS A 455 -34.50 1.29 -16.27
C LYS A 455 -33.15 0.55 -16.25
N GLU A 456 -32.07 1.24 -16.61
CA GLU A 456 -30.69 0.70 -16.57
C GLU A 456 -30.32 0.23 -15.15
N TYR A 457 -30.69 1.00 -14.13
CA TYR A 457 -30.48 0.63 -12.73
C TYR A 457 -31.20 -0.65 -12.36
N LYS A 458 -32.49 -0.77 -12.68
CA LYS A 458 -33.26 -1.97 -12.40
C LYS A 458 -32.68 -3.19 -13.10
N ASP A 459 -32.37 -3.08 -14.39
CA ASP A 459 -31.77 -4.16 -15.18
C ASP A 459 -30.40 -4.59 -14.59
N THR A 460 -29.59 -3.62 -14.17
CA THR A 460 -28.28 -3.86 -13.54
C THR A 460 -28.42 -4.51 -12.17
N TRP A 461 -29.37 -4.05 -11.35
CA TRP A 461 -29.64 -4.59 -10.02
C TRP A 461 -30.16 -6.02 -10.07
N ASP A 462 -31.11 -6.31 -10.97
CA ASP A 462 -31.67 -7.65 -11.14
C ASP A 462 -30.59 -8.64 -11.57
N LEU A 463 -29.75 -8.22 -12.54
CA LEU A 463 -28.61 -9.01 -13.02
C LEU A 463 -27.57 -9.26 -11.92
N LEU A 464 -27.19 -8.20 -11.19
CA LEU A 464 -26.23 -8.29 -10.09
C LEU A 464 -26.78 -9.17 -8.96
N SER A 465 -28.01 -8.94 -8.52
CA SER A 465 -28.65 -9.69 -7.43
C SER A 465 -28.75 -11.18 -7.75
N TRP A 466 -29.16 -11.53 -8.97
CA TRP A 466 -29.17 -12.92 -9.44
C TRP A 466 -27.76 -13.52 -9.38
N TYR A 467 -26.76 -12.80 -9.89
CA TYR A 467 -25.39 -13.28 -9.94
C TYR A 467 -24.79 -13.50 -8.55
N LEU A 468 -24.95 -12.54 -7.64
CA LEU A 468 -24.47 -12.62 -6.27
C LEU A 468 -25.16 -13.74 -5.49
N SER A 469 -26.46 -13.89 -5.65
CA SER A 469 -27.21 -15.01 -5.07
C SER A 469 -26.67 -16.35 -5.58
N GLY A 470 -26.40 -16.45 -6.88
CA GLY A 470 -25.78 -17.62 -7.48
C GLY A 470 -24.38 -17.92 -6.91
N LEU A 471 -23.54 -16.90 -6.69
CA LEU A 471 -22.20 -17.04 -6.11
C LEU A 471 -22.27 -17.54 -4.66
N VAL A 472 -23.16 -16.97 -3.85
CA VAL A 472 -23.36 -17.39 -2.45
C VAL A 472 -23.88 -18.83 -2.36
N ASN A 473 -24.78 -19.22 -3.28
CA ASN A 473 -25.37 -20.55 -3.31
C ASN A 473 -24.51 -21.61 -4.05
N GLY A 474 -23.39 -21.21 -4.67
CA GLY A 474 -22.54 -22.11 -5.46
C GLY A 474 -23.22 -22.67 -6.72
N GLN A 475 -24.19 -21.95 -7.28
CA GLN A 475 -25.00 -22.40 -8.44
C GLN A 475 -24.49 -21.89 -9.80
N VAL A 476 -23.42 -21.08 -9.80
CA VAL A 476 -22.90 -20.42 -11.00
C VAL A 476 -21.95 -21.34 -11.77
N SER A 477 -22.47 -22.18 -12.65
CA SER A 477 -21.62 -22.88 -13.63
C SER A 477 -21.57 -22.12 -14.96
N GLU A 478 -20.50 -22.30 -15.73
CA GLU A 478 -20.41 -21.73 -17.09
C GLU A 478 -21.53 -22.23 -18.00
N SER A 479 -22.04 -23.45 -17.79
CA SER A 479 -23.16 -24.01 -18.55
C SER A 479 -24.50 -23.31 -18.29
N ASN A 480 -24.68 -22.67 -17.13
CA ASN A 480 -25.92 -21.98 -16.76
C ASN A 480 -25.89 -20.48 -17.10
N TYR A 481 -24.91 -20.05 -17.88
CA TYR A 481 -24.56 -18.65 -18.03
C TYR A 481 -25.17 -18.03 -19.28
N THR A 482 -26.43 -17.59 -19.19
CA THR A 482 -27.19 -16.97 -20.29
C THR A 482 -26.70 -15.57 -20.70
N TYR A 483 -25.91 -14.90 -19.86
CA TYR A 483 -25.47 -13.51 -20.07
C TYR A 483 -24.03 -13.37 -20.61
N LYS A 484 -23.34 -14.48 -20.88
CA LYS A 484 -21.99 -14.46 -21.46
C LYS A 484 -22.10 -13.93 -22.89
N ARG A 485 -21.35 -12.87 -23.18
CA ARG A 485 -21.15 -12.44 -24.57
C ARG A 485 -19.80 -12.93 -25.08
N GLU A 486 -19.77 -13.39 -26.32
CA GLU A 486 -18.53 -13.91 -26.94
C GLU A 486 -17.53 -12.79 -27.26
N ASP A 487 -18.00 -11.55 -27.38
CA ASP A 487 -17.18 -10.35 -27.59
C ASP A 487 -16.58 -9.80 -26.29
N CYS A 488 -16.88 -10.38 -25.14
CA CYS A 488 -16.37 -9.92 -23.85
C CYS A 488 -15.02 -10.52 -23.46
N PHE A 489 -14.22 -9.77 -22.68
CA PHE A 489 -13.08 -10.35 -22.00
C PHE A 489 -13.53 -11.30 -20.89
N SER A 490 -12.97 -12.51 -20.90
CA SER A 490 -13.03 -13.44 -19.77
C SER A 490 -11.90 -13.09 -18.78
N ILE A 491 -12.26 -12.93 -17.51
CA ILE A 491 -11.40 -12.42 -16.45
C ILE A 491 -11.16 -13.53 -15.43
N TYR A 492 -10.08 -14.28 -15.60
CA TYR A 492 -9.76 -15.44 -14.79
C TYR A 492 -8.85 -15.10 -13.62
N SER A 493 -9.05 -15.77 -12.49
CA SER A 493 -8.15 -15.70 -11.33
C SER A 493 -8.12 -17.05 -10.64
N VAL A 494 -6.99 -17.40 -10.01
CA VAL A 494 -6.91 -18.64 -9.22
C VAL A 494 -7.77 -18.46 -7.96
N PRO A 495 -8.64 -19.41 -7.59
CA PRO A 495 -9.34 -19.36 -6.31
C PRO A 495 -8.34 -19.33 -5.15
N THR A 496 -8.62 -18.49 -4.16
CA THR A 496 -7.79 -18.43 -2.96
C THR A 496 -8.04 -19.71 -2.16
N GLU A 497 -6.99 -20.51 -1.90
CA GLU A 497 -7.08 -21.64 -0.97
C GLU A 497 -7.43 -21.21 0.48
N LYS A 498 -7.45 -19.90 0.72
CA LYS A 498 -7.66 -19.25 2.00
C LYS A 498 -9.16 -18.98 2.21
N GLY A 499 -9.93 -20.04 2.42
CA GLY A 499 -11.29 -19.91 2.91
C GLY A 499 -11.31 -19.20 4.26
N LEU A 500 -12.15 -18.18 4.41
CA LEU A 500 -12.56 -17.66 5.70
C LEU A 500 -13.21 -18.80 6.48
N ASN A 501 -12.60 -19.19 7.61
CA ASN A 501 -13.09 -20.11 8.64
C ASN A 501 -14.44 -20.80 8.34
N GLU A 502 -14.41 -22.09 7.95
CA GLU A 502 -15.43 -23.17 8.05
C GLU A 502 -16.94 -22.91 7.78
N ILE A 503 -17.40 -21.67 7.66
CA ILE A 503 -18.82 -21.31 7.78
C ILE A 503 -19.47 -21.10 6.41
N SER A 504 -18.73 -21.14 5.30
CA SER A 504 -19.36 -20.97 3.98
C SER A 504 -18.66 -21.77 2.87
N ARG A 505 -19.47 -22.37 1.99
CA ARG A 505 -19.07 -23.05 0.74
C ARG A 505 -18.39 -22.12 -0.30
N ILE A 506 -17.90 -20.96 0.15
CA ILE A 506 -17.32 -19.86 -0.65
C ILE A 506 -15.86 -20.13 -1.03
N GLU A 507 -15.26 -21.23 -0.56
CA GLU A 507 -13.83 -21.57 -0.74
C GLU A 507 -13.35 -21.75 -2.20
N ARG A 508 -14.21 -21.52 -3.20
CA ARG A 508 -13.91 -21.74 -4.61
C ARG A 508 -14.18 -20.55 -5.52
N ILE A 509 -14.49 -19.38 -4.95
CA ILE A 509 -14.62 -18.16 -5.74
C ILE A 509 -13.22 -17.72 -6.20
N PRO A 510 -13.01 -17.41 -7.49
CA PRO A 510 -11.76 -16.81 -8.00
C PRO A 510 -11.34 -15.60 -7.15
N ASP A 511 -10.06 -15.49 -6.78
CA ASP A 511 -9.57 -14.47 -5.83
C ASP A 511 -9.95 -13.04 -6.26
N PHE A 512 -9.75 -12.71 -7.54
CA PHE A 512 -10.16 -11.41 -8.07
C PHE A 512 -11.68 -11.17 -8.03
N LEU A 513 -12.49 -12.21 -8.30
CA LEU A 513 -13.95 -12.10 -8.21
C LEU A 513 -14.40 -11.88 -6.77
N HIS A 514 -13.77 -12.55 -5.81
CA HIS A 514 -14.00 -12.33 -4.38
C HIS A 514 -13.62 -10.90 -3.97
N ALA A 515 -12.52 -10.36 -4.48
CA ALA A 515 -12.15 -8.97 -4.23
C ALA A 515 -13.17 -7.97 -4.80
N LEU A 516 -13.64 -8.18 -6.04
CA LEU A 516 -14.69 -7.36 -6.65
C LEU A 516 -15.99 -7.44 -5.84
N PHE A 517 -16.39 -8.65 -5.44
CA PHE A 517 -17.56 -8.88 -4.59
C PHE A 517 -17.45 -8.12 -3.27
N TYR A 518 -16.33 -8.28 -2.56
CA TYR A 518 -16.09 -7.63 -1.28
C TYR A 518 -16.11 -6.10 -1.43
N ARG A 519 -15.51 -5.58 -2.50
CA ARG A 519 -15.53 -4.14 -2.82
C ARG A 519 -16.94 -3.64 -3.12
N VAL A 520 -17.78 -4.40 -3.83
CA VAL A 520 -19.14 -3.94 -4.15
C VAL A 520 -20.09 -4.07 -2.95
N ILE A 521 -19.96 -5.11 -2.12
CA ILE A 521 -20.93 -5.44 -1.06
C ILE A 521 -20.55 -4.91 0.32
N MET A 522 -19.28 -5.00 0.70
CA MET A 522 -18.83 -4.74 2.08
C MET A 522 -18.36 -3.30 2.28
N HIS A 523 -18.62 -2.39 1.33
CA HIS A 523 -18.14 -1.02 1.46
C HIS A 523 -19.05 -0.14 2.32
N ASP A 524 -18.42 0.51 3.29
CA ASP A 524 -19.04 1.45 4.19
C ASP A 524 -19.49 2.72 3.44
N VAL A 525 -20.78 3.04 3.53
CA VAL A 525 -21.43 4.17 2.85
C VAL A 525 -20.81 5.52 3.28
N ALA A 526 -20.09 5.56 4.40
CA ALA A 526 -19.48 6.78 4.91
C ALA A 526 -18.30 7.35 4.06
N VAL A 527 -17.74 6.59 3.11
CA VAL A 527 -16.46 6.95 2.45
C VAL A 527 -16.65 7.57 1.03
N TRP A 528 -17.89 7.80 0.60
CA TRP A 528 -18.22 8.16 -0.81
C TRP A 528 -18.09 9.63 -1.22
N GLU A 529 -17.54 10.50 -0.38
CA GLU A 529 -17.28 11.90 -0.79
C GLU A 529 -16.14 12.01 -1.82
N SER A 530 -15.31 10.97 -1.98
CA SER A 530 -14.19 10.99 -2.93
C SER A 530 -14.59 10.57 -4.34
N PHE A 531 -14.41 11.48 -5.32
CA PHE A 531 -14.57 11.19 -6.76
C PHE A 531 -13.74 9.98 -7.22
N PHE A 532 -12.52 9.82 -6.67
CA PHE A 532 -11.64 8.70 -7.00
C PHE A 532 -12.26 7.35 -6.58
N LEU A 533 -12.84 7.27 -5.38
CA LEU A 533 -13.45 6.04 -4.88
C LEU A 533 -14.71 5.69 -5.67
N LYS A 534 -15.54 6.68 -6.03
CA LYS A 534 -16.68 6.48 -6.93
C LYS A 534 -16.26 5.89 -8.27
N LYS A 535 -15.19 6.41 -8.88
CA LYS A 535 -14.65 5.87 -10.14
C LYS A 535 -14.17 4.43 -9.98
N GLN A 536 -13.44 4.13 -8.90
CA GLN A 536 -12.96 2.77 -8.60
C GLN A 536 -14.13 1.78 -8.36
N PHE A 537 -15.19 2.22 -7.70
CA PHE A 537 -16.39 1.41 -7.51
C PHE A 537 -17.16 1.16 -8.81
N ASN A 538 -17.35 2.19 -9.65
CA ASN A 538 -17.95 2.00 -10.98
C ASN A 538 -17.14 0.97 -11.79
N LEU A 539 -15.81 1.07 -11.78
CA LEU A 539 -14.94 0.08 -12.43
C LEU A 539 -15.13 -1.32 -11.85
N ALA A 540 -15.11 -1.46 -10.51
CA ALA A 540 -15.29 -2.74 -9.83
C ALA A 540 -16.65 -3.37 -10.15
N LEU A 541 -17.73 -2.57 -10.14
CA LEU A 541 -19.07 -3.00 -10.50
C LEU A 541 -19.11 -3.53 -11.93
N ASN A 542 -18.58 -2.79 -12.90
CA ASN A 542 -18.56 -3.22 -14.30
C ASN A 542 -17.77 -4.52 -14.50
N LEU A 543 -16.63 -4.68 -13.81
CA LEU A 543 -15.83 -5.90 -13.84
C LEU A 543 -16.50 -7.09 -13.14
N LEU A 544 -17.36 -6.83 -12.14
CA LEU A 544 -18.10 -7.85 -11.39
C LEU A 544 -19.31 -8.40 -12.16
N LEU A 545 -19.86 -7.61 -13.09
CA LEU A 545 -21.06 -8.00 -13.82
C LEU A 545 -20.85 -9.31 -14.58
N PRO A 546 -21.87 -10.17 -14.64
CA PRO A 546 -21.78 -11.46 -15.31
C PRO A 546 -21.77 -11.35 -16.84
N LYS A 547 -21.34 -10.22 -17.40
CA LYS A 547 -20.99 -10.10 -18.83
C LYS A 547 -19.59 -10.66 -19.07
N HIS A 548 -18.72 -10.56 -18.07
CA HIS A 548 -17.41 -11.19 -18.04
C HIS A 548 -17.54 -12.64 -17.58
N SER A 549 -16.78 -13.55 -18.17
CA SER A 549 -16.64 -14.89 -17.59
C SER A 549 -15.54 -14.86 -16.53
N HIS A 550 -15.84 -15.34 -15.33
CA HIS A 550 -14.86 -15.45 -14.24
C HIS A 550 -14.35 -16.88 -14.02
N TYR A 551 -14.89 -17.84 -14.77
CA TYR A 551 -14.63 -19.26 -14.61
C TYR A 551 -14.18 -19.86 -15.94
N ALA A 552 -13.22 -20.79 -15.89
CA ALA A 552 -12.80 -21.53 -17.07
C ALA A 552 -13.84 -22.58 -17.47
N VAL A 553 -13.82 -23.00 -18.76
CA VAL A 553 -14.82 -23.89 -19.40
C VAL A 553 -15.15 -25.16 -18.61
N ASN A 554 -14.17 -25.73 -17.92
CA ASN A 554 -14.31 -26.98 -17.17
C ASN A 554 -14.43 -26.76 -15.65
N PHE A 555 -14.73 -25.55 -15.20
CA PHE A 555 -14.87 -25.25 -13.79
C PHE A 555 -16.09 -25.97 -13.20
N SER A 556 -15.87 -26.66 -12.09
CA SER A 556 -16.93 -27.34 -11.33
C SER A 556 -16.77 -27.09 -9.84
N TYR A 557 -17.87 -26.75 -9.17
CA TYR A 557 -17.94 -26.65 -7.71
C TYR A 557 -17.95 -28.01 -7.00
N SER A 558 -17.85 -29.14 -7.71
CA SER A 558 -17.91 -30.48 -7.10
C SER A 558 -16.85 -30.70 -6.02
N ASP A 559 -17.25 -31.20 -4.84
CA ASP A 559 -16.42 -31.37 -3.65
C ASP A 559 -15.08 -32.11 -3.88
N LYS A 560 -14.99 -32.93 -4.94
CA LYS A 560 -13.77 -33.60 -5.38
C LYS A 560 -13.31 -33.01 -6.71
N PRO A 561 -12.47 -31.96 -6.73
CA PRO A 561 -11.92 -31.49 -8.00
C PRO A 561 -11.18 -32.66 -8.67
N PRO A 562 -11.29 -32.82 -9.99
CA PRO A 562 -10.43 -33.74 -10.71
C PRO A 562 -8.97 -33.40 -10.35
N ASN A 563 -8.05 -34.37 -10.47
CA ASN A 563 -6.62 -34.21 -10.16
C ASN A 563 -5.88 -33.14 -11.03
N ARG A 564 -6.63 -32.31 -11.78
CA ARG A 564 -6.17 -31.15 -12.52
C ARG A 564 -6.30 -29.91 -11.65
N THR A 565 -5.21 -29.14 -11.58
CA THR A 565 -5.20 -27.86 -10.86
C THR A 565 -5.99 -26.82 -11.65
N PHE A 566 -6.89 -26.05 -11.00
CA PHE A 566 -7.63 -24.93 -11.63
C PHE A 566 -6.75 -24.00 -12.48
N GLN A 567 -5.51 -23.78 -12.03
CA GLN A 567 -4.51 -23.00 -12.75
C GLN A 567 -4.22 -23.53 -14.17
N GLN A 568 -4.25 -24.84 -14.40
CA GLN A 568 -4.05 -25.44 -15.73
C GLN A 568 -5.23 -25.17 -16.68
N ASP A 569 -6.45 -25.13 -16.17
CA ASP A 569 -7.61 -24.81 -17.00
C ASP A 569 -7.63 -23.33 -17.37
N ILE A 570 -7.25 -22.45 -16.43
CA ILE A 570 -7.03 -21.02 -16.70
C ILE A 570 -5.90 -20.84 -17.71
N GLU A 571 -4.75 -21.50 -17.50
CA GLU A 571 -3.61 -21.48 -18.43
C GLU A 571 -4.06 -21.87 -19.84
N ARG A 572 -4.84 -22.96 -19.97
CA ARG A 572 -5.37 -23.41 -21.27
C ARG A 572 -6.19 -22.34 -21.99
N GLU A 573 -7.00 -21.57 -21.27
CA GLU A 573 -7.79 -20.49 -21.86
C GLU A 573 -6.92 -19.28 -22.23
N VAL A 574 -6.02 -18.87 -21.33
CA VAL A 574 -5.15 -17.70 -21.54
C VAL A 574 -4.19 -17.92 -22.71
N VAL A 575 -3.64 -19.12 -22.89
CA VAL A 575 -2.70 -19.42 -24.00
C VAL A 575 -3.40 -19.55 -25.36
N LYS A 576 -4.73 -19.53 -25.43
CA LYS A 576 -5.44 -19.41 -26.72
C LYS A 576 -5.32 -18.00 -27.30
N CYS A 577 -4.92 -17.01 -26.48
CA CYS A 577 -4.83 -15.60 -26.86
C CYS A 577 -6.12 -14.99 -27.42
N GLY A 578 -7.28 -15.56 -27.03
CA GLY A 578 -8.58 -14.92 -27.22
C GLY A 578 -8.77 -13.74 -26.25
N ARG A 579 -9.98 -13.17 -26.20
CA ARG A 579 -10.37 -12.12 -25.23
C ARG A 579 -10.41 -12.71 -23.82
N SER A 580 -9.25 -12.99 -23.27
CA SER A 580 -9.04 -13.60 -21.97
C SER A 580 -7.89 -12.91 -21.26
N VAL A 581 -8.05 -12.68 -19.98
CA VAL A 581 -7.02 -12.13 -19.10
C VAL A 581 -6.90 -13.00 -17.87
N PHE A 582 -5.67 -13.16 -17.39
CA PHE A 582 -5.40 -13.72 -16.09
C PHE A 582 -5.10 -12.59 -15.11
N VAL A 583 -5.82 -12.56 -13.98
CA VAL A 583 -5.74 -11.53 -12.95
C VAL A 583 -5.24 -12.14 -11.65
N ALA A 584 -4.20 -11.55 -11.10
CA ALA A 584 -3.62 -11.93 -9.82
C ALA A 584 -2.97 -10.70 -9.17
N TYR A 585 -2.53 -10.81 -7.92
CA TYR A 585 -1.65 -9.81 -7.33
C TYR A 585 -0.38 -9.64 -8.17
N SER A 586 0.13 -8.42 -8.30
CA SER A 586 1.22 -8.09 -9.23
C SER A 586 2.50 -8.91 -9.02
N ASP A 587 2.83 -9.29 -7.77
CA ASP A 587 3.94 -10.17 -7.41
C ASP A 587 3.73 -11.62 -7.88
N VAL A 588 2.51 -12.15 -7.75
CA VAL A 588 2.14 -13.48 -8.28
C VAL A 588 2.07 -13.46 -9.80
N LEU A 589 1.54 -12.37 -10.36
CA LEU A 589 1.40 -12.16 -11.80
C LEU A 589 2.78 -12.15 -12.49
N GLU A 590 3.82 -11.60 -11.84
CA GLU A 590 5.18 -11.58 -12.39
C GLU A 590 5.76 -12.99 -12.56
N ALA A 591 5.55 -13.86 -11.56
CA ALA A 591 5.97 -15.25 -11.62
C ALA A 591 5.20 -16.02 -12.70
N GLU A 592 3.90 -15.75 -12.86
CA GLU A 592 3.07 -16.33 -13.93
C GLU A 592 3.53 -15.83 -15.32
N TYR A 593 3.78 -14.53 -15.46
CA TYR A 593 4.28 -13.92 -16.70
C TYR A 593 5.61 -14.55 -17.14
N THR A 594 6.54 -14.72 -16.21
CA THR A 594 7.83 -15.36 -16.46
C THR A 594 7.65 -16.82 -16.89
N PHE A 595 6.77 -17.56 -16.21
CA PHE A 595 6.46 -18.94 -16.58
C PHE A 595 5.84 -19.04 -17.98
N LEU A 596 4.80 -18.26 -18.27
CA LEU A 596 4.10 -18.32 -19.55
C LEU A 596 5.02 -17.88 -20.71
N SER A 597 5.78 -16.81 -20.52
CA SER A 597 6.72 -16.31 -21.54
C SER A 597 7.83 -17.32 -21.84
N LYS A 598 8.29 -18.07 -20.84
CA LYS A 598 9.31 -19.11 -21.01
C LYS A 598 8.76 -20.36 -21.72
N ASN A 599 7.54 -20.77 -21.40
CA ASN A 599 6.97 -22.03 -21.90
C ASN A 599 6.19 -21.88 -23.21
N TYR A 600 5.74 -20.67 -23.55
CA TYR A 600 4.97 -20.36 -24.76
C TYR A 600 5.63 -19.23 -25.58
N PRO A 601 6.86 -19.42 -26.09
CA PRO A 601 7.64 -18.35 -26.73
C PRO A 601 7.02 -17.80 -28.02
N TRP A 602 6.08 -18.52 -28.64
CA TRP A 602 5.33 -18.06 -29.81
C TRP A 602 4.24 -17.02 -29.46
N HIS A 603 3.87 -16.93 -28.18
CA HIS A 603 2.92 -15.95 -27.68
C HIS A 603 3.64 -14.79 -27.02
N LYS A 604 3.22 -13.57 -27.35
CA LYS A 604 3.73 -12.37 -26.68
C LYS A 604 2.74 -11.99 -25.59
N PHE A 605 3.05 -12.34 -24.35
CA PHE A 605 2.26 -11.89 -23.19
C PHE A 605 2.55 -10.43 -22.87
N HIS A 606 1.54 -9.76 -22.35
CA HIS A 606 1.56 -8.36 -21.97
C HIS A 606 0.91 -8.23 -20.59
N LYS A 607 1.48 -7.39 -19.72
CA LYS A 607 0.88 -7.02 -18.44
C LYS A 607 0.10 -5.71 -18.62
N GLY A 608 -1.07 -5.62 -18.00
CA GLY A 608 -1.79 -4.35 -17.84
C GLY A 608 -0.92 -3.34 -17.10
N LYS A 609 -1.03 -2.06 -17.42
CA LYS A 609 -0.31 -0.97 -16.74
C LYS A 609 -0.98 -0.53 -15.44
N GLU A 610 -2.29 -0.75 -15.33
CA GLU A 610 -3.07 -0.40 -14.16
C GLU A 610 -3.03 -1.52 -13.11
N ILE A 611 -2.99 -1.13 -11.83
CA ILE A 611 -3.10 -2.03 -10.69
C ILE A 611 -4.37 -1.64 -9.94
N PHE A 612 -5.31 -2.57 -9.86
CA PHE A 612 -6.59 -2.43 -9.16
C PHE A 612 -6.44 -2.82 -7.69
N ASP A 613 -7.14 -2.12 -6.79
CA ASP A 613 -7.09 -2.38 -5.34
C ASP A 613 -5.64 -2.42 -4.79
N ILE A 614 -4.87 -1.36 -5.06
CA ILE A 614 -3.51 -1.24 -4.52
C ILE A 614 -3.59 -1.19 -3.00
N ALA A 615 -2.93 -2.14 -2.35
CA ALA A 615 -2.76 -2.15 -0.91
C ALA A 615 -1.28 -2.29 -0.54
N SER A 616 -0.92 -1.65 0.56
CA SER A 616 0.41 -1.83 1.13
C SER A 616 0.35 -2.97 2.14
N TYR A 617 1.29 -3.91 1.99
CA TYR A 617 1.49 -5.01 2.90
C TYR A 617 2.83 -4.84 3.60
N GLY A 618 2.91 -5.35 4.82
CA GLY A 618 4.11 -5.19 5.62
C GLY A 618 4.23 -6.25 6.70
N VAL A 619 5.30 -6.09 7.47
CA VAL A 619 5.39 -6.70 8.79
C VAL A 619 4.99 -5.67 9.83
N THR A 620 4.15 -6.08 10.78
CA THR A 620 3.69 -5.22 11.86
C THR A 620 4.12 -5.81 13.19
N PHE A 621 4.73 -4.98 14.02
CA PHE A 621 5.10 -5.32 15.38
C PHE A 621 4.18 -4.56 16.32
N ARG A 622 3.33 -5.30 17.02
CA ARG A 622 2.49 -4.78 18.09
C ARG A 622 3.17 -5.06 19.41
N LEU A 623 2.98 -4.14 20.35
CA LEU A 623 3.54 -4.32 21.68
C LEU A 623 5.07 -4.51 21.70
N ALA A 624 5.74 -3.99 20.66
CA ALA A 624 7.18 -4.19 20.45
C ALA A 624 8.04 -3.55 21.53
N GLY A 625 7.57 -2.46 22.14
CA GLY A 625 8.35 -1.64 23.06
C GLY A 625 9.73 -1.29 22.54
N ILE A 626 10.71 -1.63 23.36
CA ILE A 626 12.14 -1.37 23.16
C ILE A 626 12.86 -2.43 22.32
N SER A 627 12.15 -3.44 21.84
CA SER A 627 12.77 -4.51 21.07
C SER A 627 13.59 -3.95 19.90
N LYS A 628 14.77 -4.54 19.69
CA LYS A 628 15.56 -4.30 18.49
C LYS A 628 15.02 -5.05 17.28
N ILE A 629 14.11 -5.99 17.46
CA ILE A 629 13.56 -6.83 16.38
C ILE A 629 12.98 -5.98 15.24
N PRO A 630 12.09 -4.98 15.45
CA PRO A 630 11.66 -4.11 14.36
C PRO A 630 12.81 -3.40 13.64
N GLY A 631 13.87 -3.02 14.38
CA GLY A 631 15.07 -2.42 13.80
C GLY A 631 15.86 -3.40 12.92
N ASP A 632 16.04 -4.64 13.37
CA ASP A 632 16.74 -5.68 12.63
C ASP A 632 15.96 -6.11 11.38
N PHE A 633 14.63 -6.24 11.47
CA PHE A 633 13.79 -6.48 10.29
C PHE A 633 13.84 -5.34 9.29
N LYS A 634 13.84 -4.10 9.79
CA LYS A 634 14.01 -2.92 8.94
C LYS A 634 15.35 -3.00 8.20
N PHE A 635 16.43 -3.35 8.89
CA PHE A 635 17.74 -3.53 8.27
C PHE A 635 17.74 -4.64 7.20
N ILE A 636 17.12 -5.79 7.47
CA ILE A 636 17.00 -6.90 6.50
C ILE A 636 16.21 -6.49 5.26
N TYR A 637 15.14 -5.71 5.45
CA TYR A 637 14.35 -5.16 4.37
C TYR A 637 15.14 -4.13 3.56
N GLU A 638 15.77 -3.15 4.21
CA GLU A 638 16.59 -2.12 3.56
C GLU A 638 17.81 -2.70 2.83
N ALA A 639 18.35 -3.83 3.32
CA ALA A 639 19.40 -4.59 2.64
C ALA A 639 18.92 -5.38 1.41
N GLY A 640 17.61 -5.40 1.11
CA GLY A 640 17.03 -6.12 -0.02
C GLY A 640 16.89 -7.64 0.15
N ILE A 641 17.29 -8.18 1.31
CA ILE A 641 17.22 -9.63 1.59
C ILE A 641 15.76 -10.10 1.61
N TYR A 642 14.88 -9.34 2.27
CA TYR A 642 13.45 -9.67 2.34
C TYR A 642 12.81 -9.71 0.94
N SER A 643 13.07 -8.71 0.10
CA SER A 643 12.53 -8.64 -1.27
C SER A 643 13.04 -9.79 -2.14
N ARG A 644 14.32 -10.17 -2.01
CA ARG A 644 14.88 -11.31 -2.75
C ARG A 644 14.26 -12.64 -2.32
N VAL A 645 13.97 -12.80 -1.02
CA VAL A 645 13.25 -13.97 -0.50
C VAL A 645 11.84 -14.04 -1.09
N GLU A 646 11.09 -12.94 -1.12
CA GLU A 646 9.75 -12.91 -1.73
C GLU A 646 9.77 -13.27 -3.22
N GLU A 647 10.76 -12.79 -3.98
CA GLU A 647 10.94 -13.13 -5.40
C GLU A 647 11.18 -14.64 -5.60
N GLU A 648 12.07 -15.24 -4.81
CA GLU A 648 12.32 -16.70 -4.89
C GLU A 648 11.07 -17.51 -4.48
N LEU A 649 10.31 -17.06 -3.48
CA LEU A 649 9.05 -17.69 -3.09
C LEU A 649 8.01 -17.63 -4.20
N ALA A 650 7.89 -16.50 -4.89
CA ALA A 650 7.00 -16.36 -6.05
C ALA A 650 7.42 -17.28 -7.20
N LEU A 651 8.72 -17.35 -7.52
CA LEU A 651 9.24 -18.24 -8.57
C LEU A 651 9.04 -19.72 -8.24
N ARG A 652 9.15 -20.11 -6.96
CA ARG A 652 8.96 -21.49 -6.50
C ARG A 652 7.56 -22.04 -6.76
N GLN A 653 6.53 -21.19 -6.76
CA GLN A 653 5.15 -21.59 -7.07
C GLN A 653 5.05 -22.27 -8.45
N ASN A 654 5.90 -21.88 -9.39
CA ASN A 654 5.89 -22.38 -10.76
C ASN A 654 7.00 -23.41 -11.07
N LEU A 655 7.92 -23.72 -10.14
CA LEU A 655 9.07 -24.60 -10.41
C LEU A 655 8.67 -26.04 -10.77
N LYS A 656 7.65 -26.59 -10.12
CA LYS A 656 7.17 -27.97 -10.34
C LYS A 656 6.04 -28.06 -11.36
N ARG A 657 5.52 -26.91 -11.82
CA ARG A 657 4.41 -26.87 -12.78
C ARG A 657 4.91 -27.23 -14.18
N LYS A 658 4.19 -28.13 -14.85
CA LYS A 658 4.37 -28.43 -16.27
C LYS A 658 3.41 -27.57 -17.08
N ALA A 659 3.91 -26.97 -18.16
CA ALA A 659 3.09 -26.22 -19.09
C ALA A 659 2.00 -27.10 -19.71
N VAL A 660 0.82 -26.53 -19.92
CA VAL A 660 -0.28 -27.23 -20.60
C VAL A 660 0.06 -27.42 -22.06
N THR A 661 0.11 -28.68 -22.51
CA THR A 661 0.27 -29.02 -23.93
C THR A 661 -0.96 -28.57 -24.71
N GLN A 662 -0.77 -27.64 -25.66
CA GLN A 662 -1.79 -27.34 -26.66
C GLN A 662 -1.95 -28.58 -27.54
N ARG A 663 -3.17 -29.13 -27.58
CA ARG A 663 -3.53 -30.22 -28.48
C ARG A 663 -4.18 -29.67 -29.73
#